data_AF-A0A1J4KCK1-F1
#
_entry.id   AF-A0A1J4KCK1-F1
#
_cell.length_a   1.000
_cell.length_b   1.000
_cell.length_c   1.000
_cell.angle_alpha   90.00
_cell.angle_beta   90.00
_cell.angle_gamma   90.00
#
_symmetry.space_group_name_H-M   'P 1'
#
loop_
_entity.id
_entity.type
_entity.pdbx_description
1 polymer ?
#
loop_
_entity_poly.entity_id
_entity_poly.type
_entity_poly.pdbx_seq_one_letter_code
_entity_poly.pdbx_strand_id
1 'polypeptide(L)'
;MRGRLIREKDDAIPKGMIKKVSKYFRNAYNYLRTKSTLPSFFYLIRIVFVFYEYALPNYFPKDLDLWKEDRITTQIMHFASVFSYFGAVASGYSSVLVSYIVLAVIFFFVLMLNMTAALFYQSKGRMSNFLMQLILFCNDILIPIFASYSLAEIGLMIAQLIFVGIETPFIVGIFVLILLISLTLIVLFSFYFPEVIYNPESSVFWSGHDDFFVFVSIGIINMLARFSEAVPLKYNIYMRVIYLVFMTATYVYFRINYLFVKMQYNSIIRGILSGGLIIAIIQATGVVDQDVVFLFSIVIFIATVLIEFLVSGYVIRKTINKLDNLLDNPDEFPLYYKTLPSLIGSIRIGISVGHPYIASLSPFREGAQLFPNSKILWEHYLRFVAIYPEENLALMTALEEMKSRFRSSANLKTIRLIATTLLQSRNKHMSSPLKRKLKQFDEYSRLIRSIYISYWSAISEGSSIAAYDISKQLIIQRDELKSQYLHQLSLFPNNWILCSHFAKNLEALDNNQTEAEYWSNRAQAMRKSEQICDRCHIRGIQTFPNLPLELRGLEDNVNRPFFGGSIASRSSVSARSASSIGSVNEDSIIPDEQKSLTENIRVMGLKTKIPFVTNIIMFTIIIFLIFGVVYPFMPGIPYMMAISSIQHFWAMIEDSTGISYIAGRVHFLLGLEIGRIALPSMFPSIEKEWEILKPGNEPQYIASEVLHVLAENFSRYIDMLIRDIGRYYDNTKTVAESFFTTTIDVYYTGATEPVAVSIPDALSYTSAQLFGYHPENRTNYSDQAWYQFTMDNIISISDFLFAYARSLFQNSVDSIAKSLKISRNVVIVFDILLFLVSLFFYPLLNQLKKKWDIAIKALAKLPKSSIHQTVANFSASSANVKVSDEERLYNSEFMTMAISRDSQGGLPTNTIAILYGLLQVAMIVSSILVFFTSDSYTKSLTGVPMIYILLRQAEVQVTYTQSLVNLYKASLNNVNIVSLNSTELFNKINDMRKPLQTAIDEFVIGSADGANYGMMSATNPTIVRYIFEVGNLLEDNLSFHQYMKNLPDMIFLNTLYQLIDETIISYMVNDSKNSADEVLILNHLIEQHIDDVYDKRYAPPYKRVMETYINKSIMSIVLYPLVLIAIEIILIVIIINMLNQVRLTTRFVLSTLSFIDSSVVTQSQELSNLLAGQFYADDKGRSTSRIVINSVPDFSSEVIVLIGKDKRIHYIIGCPVM
;
A
#
# COMPACT_ATOMS: atom_id res chain seq x y z
N MET A 1 2.93 54.58 13.28
CA MET A 1 3.92 54.37 12.20
C MET A 1 5.04 53.37 12.56
N ARG A 2 5.59 53.37 13.79
CA ARG A 2 6.67 52.43 14.23
C ARG A 2 6.36 50.93 14.00
N GLY A 3 5.10 50.51 14.19
CA GLY A 3 4.67 49.11 13.91
C GLY A 3 4.49 48.74 12.43
N ARG A 4 4.38 49.72 11.53
CA ARG A 4 4.29 49.50 10.07
C ARG A 4 5.69 49.31 9.48
N LEU A 5 6.64 50.12 9.94
CA LEU A 5 8.08 50.00 9.64
C LEU A 5 8.70 48.69 10.13
N ILE A 6 8.27 48.15 11.29
CA ILE A 6 8.76 46.85 11.78
C ILE A 6 8.23 45.68 10.93
N ARG A 7 6.97 45.74 10.45
CA ARG A 7 6.41 44.74 9.52
C ARG A 7 7.10 44.77 8.16
N GLU A 8 7.36 45.95 7.62
CA GLU A 8 8.07 46.09 6.34
C GLU A 8 9.56 45.69 6.46
N LYS A 9 10.22 45.94 7.60
CA LYS A 9 11.60 45.44 7.85
C LYS A 9 11.68 43.92 8.03
N ASP A 10 10.66 43.29 8.63
CA ASP A 10 10.58 41.83 8.79
C ASP A 10 10.31 41.10 7.47
N ASP A 11 9.75 41.78 6.47
CA ASP A 11 9.50 41.27 5.13
C ASP A 11 10.64 41.62 4.13
N ALA A 12 11.45 42.64 4.43
CA ALA A 12 12.57 43.10 3.57
C ALA A 12 13.88 42.30 3.72
N ILE A 13 14.08 41.54 4.79
CA ILE A 13 15.24 40.64 4.91
C ILE A 13 14.82 39.27 4.36
N PRO A 14 15.50 38.70 3.34
CA PRO A 14 15.16 37.38 2.82
C PRO A 14 15.41 36.34 3.91
N LYS A 15 14.36 36.04 4.69
CA LYS A 15 14.34 34.88 5.57
C LYS A 15 14.68 33.68 4.68
N GLY A 16 15.75 32.95 5.03
CA GLY A 16 16.14 31.75 4.30
C GLY A 16 14.94 30.84 4.06
N MET A 17 14.91 30.17 2.90
CA MET A 17 13.77 29.38 2.42
C MET A 17 13.17 28.47 3.50
N ILE A 18 14.02 27.83 4.31
CA ILE A 18 13.66 26.97 5.45
C ILE A 18 12.80 27.70 6.50
N LYS A 19 13.11 28.96 6.83
CA LYS A 19 12.35 29.75 7.81
C LYS A 19 10.97 30.14 7.28
N LYS A 20 10.84 30.36 5.97
CA LYS A 20 9.53 30.59 5.32
C LYS A 20 8.71 29.30 5.32
N VAL A 21 9.28 28.19 4.87
CA VAL A 21 8.62 26.86 4.85
C VAL A 21 8.17 26.44 6.25
N SER A 22 9.03 26.59 7.26
CA SER A 22 8.69 26.32 8.67
C SER A 22 7.51 27.17 9.17
N LYS A 23 7.42 28.44 8.76
CA LYS A 23 6.27 29.30 9.10
C LYS A 23 4.98 28.78 8.45
N TYR A 24 5.05 28.28 7.22
CA TYR A 24 3.89 27.73 6.51
C TYR A 24 3.39 26.45 7.18
N PHE A 25 4.29 25.51 7.50
CA PHE A 25 3.92 24.30 8.25
C PHE A 25 3.26 24.62 9.58
N ARG A 26 3.83 25.54 10.38
CA ARG A 26 3.24 25.94 11.67
C ARG A 26 1.81 26.47 11.51
N ASN A 27 1.59 27.35 10.54
CA ASN A 27 0.27 27.94 10.33
C ASN A 27 -0.73 26.89 9.80
N ALA A 28 -0.28 26.01 8.89
CA ALA A 28 -1.08 24.96 8.30
C ALA A 28 -1.53 23.92 9.34
N TYR A 29 -0.62 23.41 10.19
CA TYR A 29 -0.98 22.44 11.22
C TYR A 29 -1.78 23.03 12.37
N ASN A 30 -1.52 24.28 12.77
CA ASN A 30 -2.39 24.98 13.74
C ASN A 30 -3.83 25.07 13.20
N TYR A 31 -3.98 25.42 11.92
CA TYR A 31 -5.30 25.43 11.28
C TYR A 31 -5.93 24.03 11.25
N LEU A 32 -5.15 23.00 10.86
CA LEU A 32 -5.60 21.61 10.76
C LEU A 32 -6.17 21.09 12.09
N ARG A 33 -5.38 21.19 13.17
CA ARG A 33 -5.73 20.67 14.50
C ARG A 33 -6.87 21.42 15.18
N THR A 34 -7.05 22.71 14.87
CA THR A 34 -8.17 23.49 15.42
C THR A 34 -9.50 23.20 14.71
N LYS A 35 -9.45 22.77 13.45
CA LYS A 35 -10.63 22.63 12.59
C LYS A 35 -11.14 21.23 12.41
N SER A 36 -10.27 20.23 12.40
CA SER A 36 -10.64 18.86 12.08
C SER A 36 -10.01 17.88 13.07
N THR A 37 -10.74 16.81 13.32
CA THR A 37 -10.28 15.60 14.00
C THR A 37 -10.69 14.40 13.16
N LEU A 38 -9.98 13.29 13.31
CA LEU A 38 -10.50 12.02 12.80
C LEU A 38 -11.62 11.53 13.73
N PRO A 39 -12.54 10.70 13.22
CA PRO A 39 -13.45 9.95 14.08
C PRO A 39 -12.69 9.16 15.16
N SER A 40 -13.23 9.12 16.38
CA SER A 40 -12.66 8.41 17.54
C SER A 40 -12.20 6.98 17.26
N PHE A 41 -12.92 6.27 16.38
CA PHE A 41 -12.58 4.91 15.94
C PHE A 41 -11.14 4.80 15.40
N PHE A 42 -10.64 5.78 14.63
CA PHE A 42 -9.28 5.74 14.10
C PHE A 42 -8.23 5.86 15.22
N TYR A 43 -8.47 6.68 16.24
CA TYR A 43 -7.56 6.79 17.39
C TYR A 43 -7.57 5.51 18.23
N LEU A 44 -8.71 4.83 18.33
CA LEU A 44 -8.77 3.48 18.93
C LEU A 44 -7.92 2.49 18.13
N ILE A 45 -8.05 2.46 16.79
CA ILE A 45 -7.22 1.64 15.92
C ILE A 45 -5.74 1.93 16.18
N ARG A 46 -5.34 3.21 16.21
CA ARG A 46 -3.96 3.61 16.49
C ARG A 46 -3.44 3.04 17.82
N ILE A 47 -4.25 3.12 18.88
CA ILE A 47 -3.86 2.61 20.20
C ILE A 47 -3.73 1.09 20.20
N VAL A 48 -4.69 0.38 19.60
CA VAL A 48 -4.63 -1.08 19.43
C VAL A 48 -3.40 -1.48 18.64
N PHE A 49 -3.06 -0.72 17.60
CA PHE A 49 -1.90 -0.98 16.78
C PHE A 49 -0.59 -0.75 17.54
N VAL A 50 -0.48 0.35 18.29
CA VAL A 50 0.66 0.59 19.19
C VAL A 50 0.85 -0.58 20.17
N PHE A 51 -0.24 -1.07 20.78
CA PHE A 51 -0.19 -2.22 21.67
C PHE A 51 0.27 -3.50 20.97
N TYR A 52 -0.24 -3.72 19.75
CA TYR A 52 0.11 -4.85 18.92
C TYR A 52 1.59 -4.85 18.51
N GLU A 53 2.11 -3.69 18.10
CA GLU A 53 3.51 -3.52 17.69
C GLU A 53 4.50 -3.69 18.84
N TYR A 54 4.10 -3.45 20.10
CA TYR A 54 4.95 -3.81 21.24
C TYR A 54 4.85 -5.30 21.62
N ALA A 55 3.77 -5.99 21.24
CA ALA A 55 3.51 -7.37 21.62
C ALA A 55 4.14 -8.38 20.65
N LEU A 56 3.92 -8.21 19.34
CA LEU A 56 4.29 -9.19 18.32
C LEU A 56 5.81 -9.44 18.17
N PRO A 57 6.70 -8.43 18.23
CA PRO A 57 8.13 -8.65 18.02
C PRO A 57 8.78 -9.56 19.08
N ASN A 58 8.15 -9.70 20.25
CA ASN A 58 8.64 -10.58 21.31
C ASN A 58 8.56 -12.07 20.95
N TYR A 59 7.81 -12.43 19.90
CA TYR A 59 7.68 -13.81 19.43
C TYR A 59 8.73 -14.19 18.41
N PHE A 60 9.46 -13.23 17.83
CA PHE A 60 10.37 -13.44 16.70
C PHE A 60 9.72 -14.28 15.58
N PRO A 61 8.55 -13.85 15.05
CA PRO A 61 7.66 -14.66 14.21
C PRO A 61 8.28 -15.23 12.91
N LYS A 62 9.48 -14.80 12.51
CA LYS A 62 10.16 -15.26 11.29
C LYS A 62 11.46 -16.00 11.56
N ASP A 63 11.73 -16.29 12.82
CA ASP A 63 12.86 -17.12 13.22
C ASP A 63 12.51 -18.59 12.94
N LEU A 64 13.19 -19.18 11.95
CA LEU A 64 12.92 -20.54 11.46
C LEU A 64 13.20 -21.62 12.52
N ASP A 65 14.02 -21.32 13.53
CA ASP A 65 14.34 -22.25 14.60
C ASP A 65 13.24 -22.31 15.65
N LEU A 66 12.60 -21.16 15.89
CA LEU A 66 11.46 -21.05 16.81
C LEU A 66 10.15 -21.48 16.14
N TRP A 67 9.97 -21.15 14.86
CA TRP A 67 8.71 -21.32 14.15
C TRP A 67 8.81 -22.29 12.96
N LYS A 68 8.50 -23.58 13.19
CA LYS A 68 8.58 -24.63 12.14
C LYS A 68 7.46 -24.47 11.10
N GLU A 69 7.80 -24.50 9.81
CA GLU A 69 6.89 -24.14 8.70
C GLU A 69 5.63 -25.01 8.59
N ASP A 70 5.67 -26.26 9.05
CA ASP A 70 4.56 -27.22 8.91
C ASP A 70 3.41 -27.01 9.92
N ARG A 71 3.52 -26.07 10.86
CA ARG A 71 2.53 -25.88 11.92
C ARG A 71 1.56 -24.73 11.65
N ILE A 72 0.30 -24.92 12.05
CA ILE A 72 -0.77 -23.91 11.93
C ILE A 72 -0.42 -22.63 12.70
N THR A 73 0.21 -22.77 13.87
CA THR A 73 0.65 -21.65 14.71
C THR A 73 1.66 -20.77 14.00
N THR A 74 2.61 -21.35 13.26
CA THR A 74 3.54 -20.63 12.38
C THR A 74 2.81 -19.85 11.29
N GLN A 75 1.78 -20.43 10.66
CA GLN A 75 1.00 -19.73 9.64
C GLN A 75 0.22 -18.54 10.22
N ILE A 76 -0.38 -18.72 11.40
CA ILE A 76 -1.07 -17.63 12.13
C ILE A 76 -0.07 -16.53 12.48
N MET A 77 1.11 -16.92 12.98
CA MET A 77 2.15 -15.99 13.39
C MET A 77 2.75 -15.24 12.19
N HIS A 78 2.92 -15.93 11.05
CA HIS A 78 3.30 -15.33 9.78
C HIS A 78 2.24 -14.33 9.28
N PHE A 79 0.96 -14.68 9.35
CA PHE A 79 -0.12 -13.76 8.99
C PHE A 79 -0.15 -12.53 9.92
N ALA A 80 -0.03 -12.75 11.23
CA ALA A 80 0.07 -11.69 12.22
C ALA A 80 1.27 -10.75 11.93
N SER A 81 2.43 -11.33 11.56
CA SER A 81 3.64 -10.56 11.25
C SER A 81 3.49 -9.57 10.10
N VAL A 82 2.52 -9.75 9.19
CA VAL A 82 2.23 -8.77 8.12
C VAL A 82 1.81 -7.41 8.69
N PHE A 83 1.20 -7.39 9.88
CA PHE A 83 0.79 -6.16 10.55
C PHE A 83 1.90 -5.52 11.41
N SER A 84 3.11 -6.08 11.44
CA SER A 84 4.28 -5.45 12.09
C SER A 84 5.46 -5.31 11.15
N TYR A 85 5.54 -6.16 10.12
CA TYR A 85 6.56 -6.18 9.09
C TYR A 85 5.87 -6.10 7.73
N PHE A 86 6.12 -5.03 6.97
CA PHE A 86 5.71 -4.99 5.58
C PHE A 86 6.47 -6.06 4.79
N GLY A 87 5.79 -6.88 3.99
CA GLY A 87 6.44 -7.94 3.21
C GLY A 87 6.93 -9.14 4.03
N ALA A 88 6.37 -9.39 5.23
CA ALA A 88 6.83 -10.44 6.15
C ALA A 88 7.00 -11.86 5.54
N VAL A 89 6.27 -12.19 4.48
CA VAL A 89 6.33 -13.51 3.80
C VAL A 89 7.51 -13.62 2.83
N ALA A 90 8.12 -12.49 2.45
CA ALA A 90 8.95 -12.42 1.27
C ALA A 90 10.41 -12.07 1.65
N SER A 91 11.20 -13.11 1.97
CA SER A 91 12.61 -13.00 2.36
C SER A 91 13.60 -12.88 1.20
N GLY A 92 13.13 -13.09 -0.04
CA GLY A 92 13.97 -13.03 -1.24
C GLY A 92 14.51 -11.62 -1.51
N TYR A 93 15.64 -11.55 -2.23
CA TYR A 93 16.25 -10.29 -2.64
C TYR A 93 15.26 -9.35 -3.35
N SER A 94 14.52 -9.87 -4.33
CA SER A 94 13.55 -9.08 -5.10
C SER A 94 12.40 -8.58 -4.25
N SER A 95 11.96 -9.33 -3.25
CA SER A 95 10.85 -8.92 -2.40
C SER A 95 11.24 -7.88 -1.37
N VAL A 96 12.43 -7.97 -0.78
CA VAL A 96 13.03 -6.92 0.05
C VAL A 96 13.14 -5.62 -0.76
N LEU A 97 13.58 -5.74 -2.02
CA LEU A 97 13.68 -4.60 -2.94
C LEU A 97 12.32 -3.94 -3.19
N VAL A 98 11.28 -4.73 -3.48
CA VAL A 98 9.92 -4.22 -3.67
C VAL A 98 9.36 -3.61 -2.37
N SER A 99 9.59 -4.26 -1.22
CA SER A 99 9.16 -3.80 0.10
C SER A 99 9.65 -2.38 0.38
N TYR A 100 10.96 -2.14 0.25
CA TYR A 100 11.51 -0.81 0.53
C TYR A 100 11.06 0.24 -0.48
N ILE A 101 10.91 -0.10 -1.77
CA ILE A 101 10.45 0.86 -2.78
C ILE A 101 9.04 1.34 -2.43
N VAL A 102 8.15 0.41 -2.07
CA VAL A 102 6.78 0.75 -1.67
C VAL A 102 6.78 1.65 -0.43
N LEU A 103 7.57 1.30 0.60
CA LEU A 103 7.70 2.12 1.81
C LEU A 103 8.25 3.52 1.51
N ALA A 104 9.29 3.63 0.68
CA ALA A 104 9.87 4.90 0.26
C ALA A 104 8.86 5.77 -0.49
N VAL A 105 8.06 5.17 -1.39
CA VAL A 105 6.99 5.88 -2.12
C VAL A 105 5.91 6.40 -1.17
N ILE A 106 5.51 5.61 -0.17
CA ILE A 106 4.52 6.03 0.84
C ILE A 106 5.04 7.24 1.63
N PHE A 107 6.27 7.19 2.15
CA PHE A 107 6.85 8.31 2.88
C PHE A 107 7.01 9.56 2.02
N PHE A 108 7.48 9.40 0.78
CA PHE A 108 7.59 10.50 -0.18
C PHE A 108 6.22 11.13 -0.47
N PHE A 109 5.20 10.30 -0.70
CA PHE A 109 3.82 10.76 -0.92
C PHE A 109 3.30 11.56 0.27
N VAL A 110 3.50 11.08 1.51
CA VAL A 110 3.02 11.77 2.70
C VAL A 110 3.77 13.10 2.93
N LEU A 111 5.09 13.14 2.68
CA LEU A 111 5.86 14.40 2.72
C LEU A 111 5.36 15.40 1.67
N MET A 112 5.12 14.95 0.44
CA MET A 112 4.59 15.78 -0.64
C MET A 112 3.17 16.26 -0.33
N LEU A 113 2.31 15.42 0.24
CA LEU A 113 0.97 15.81 0.67
C LEU A 113 1.02 16.90 1.74
N ASN A 114 1.87 16.76 2.75
CA ASN A 114 2.06 17.76 3.80
C ASN A 114 2.61 19.08 3.22
N MET A 115 3.54 19.03 2.27
CA MET A 115 4.08 20.21 1.60
C MET A 115 3.01 20.91 0.74
N THR A 116 2.27 20.16 -0.07
CA THR A 116 1.16 20.68 -0.89
C THR A 116 0.08 21.29 0.00
N ALA A 117 -0.24 20.68 1.13
CA ALA A 117 -1.17 21.25 2.10
C ALA A 117 -0.68 22.58 2.68
N ALA A 118 0.60 22.67 3.07
CA ALA A 118 1.19 23.91 3.57
C ALA A 118 1.16 25.03 2.51
N LEU A 119 1.49 24.71 1.25
CA LEU A 119 1.44 25.65 0.12
C LEU A 119 0.00 26.05 -0.24
N PHE A 120 -0.93 25.11 -0.19
CA PHE A 120 -2.35 25.35 -0.46
C PHE A 120 -2.95 26.26 0.62
N TYR A 121 -2.63 26.00 1.89
CA TYR A 121 -3.04 26.86 2.99
C TYR A 121 -2.39 28.24 2.90
N GLN A 122 -1.14 28.34 2.49
CA GLN A 122 -0.49 29.63 2.28
C GLN A 122 -1.18 30.44 1.17
N SER A 123 -1.53 29.80 0.05
CA SER A 123 -2.15 30.49 -1.09
C SER A 123 -3.61 30.87 -0.84
N LYS A 124 -4.39 29.99 -0.21
CA LYS A 124 -5.84 30.19 -0.02
C LYS A 124 -6.27 30.60 1.39
N GLY A 125 -5.40 30.46 2.39
CA GLY A 125 -5.74 30.66 3.81
C GLY A 125 -6.69 29.62 4.40
N ARG A 126 -7.04 28.57 3.63
CA ARG A 126 -8.00 27.52 4.01
C ARG A 126 -7.63 26.19 3.34
N MET A 127 -8.08 25.09 3.94
CA MET A 127 -8.00 23.74 3.38
C MET A 127 -9.40 23.14 3.30
N SER A 128 -9.66 22.27 2.32
CA SER A 128 -10.91 21.52 2.26
C SER A 128 -10.98 20.50 3.40
N ASN A 129 -12.18 20.16 3.87
CA ASN A 129 -12.36 19.17 4.94
C ASN A 129 -11.77 17.80 4.56
N PHE A 130 -11.95 17.39 3.30
CA PHE A 130 -11.36 16.16 2.78
C PHE A 130 -9.83 16.18 2.88
N LEU A 131 -9.18 17.25 2.41
CA LEU A 131 -7.72 17.38 2.49
C LEU A 131 -7.25 17.37 3.95
N MET A 132 -7.97 18.04 4.85
CA MET A 132 -7.67 18.02 6.29
C MET A 132 -7.77 16.61 6.88
N GLN A 133 -8.86 15.89 6.62
CA GLN A 133 -9.04 14.51 7.08
C GLN A 133 -7.98 13.57 6.51
N LEU A 134 -7.63 13.72 5.22
CA LEU A 134 -6.59 12.94 4.57
C LEU A 134 -5.22 13.16 5.23
N ILE A 135 -4.82 14.41 5.49
CA ILE A 135 -3.55 14.72 6.16
C ILE A 135 -3.54 14.17 7.58
N LEU A 136 -4.64 14.31 8.33
CA LEU A 136 -4.75 13.75 9.68
C LEU A 136 -4.66 12.23 9.63
N PHE A 137 -5.33 11.56 8.69
CA PHE A 137 -5.24 10.11 8.52
C PHE A 137 -3.81 9.67 8.20
N CYS A 138 -3.14 10.36 7.27
CA CYS A 138 -1.75 10.08 6.96
C CYS A 138 -0.83 10.28 8.18
N ASN A 139 -0.96 11.38 8.92
CA ASN A 139 -0.04 11.72 9.99
C ASN A 139 -0.34 11.00 11.33
N ASP A 140 -1.61 10.85 11.70
CA ASP A 140 -2.00 10.20 12.97
C ASP A 140 -2.04 8.67 12.85
N ILE A 141 -2.30 8.10 11.67
CA ILE A 141 -2.48 6.65 11.48
C ILE A 141 -1.38 6.05 10.59
N LEU A 142 -1.26 6.50 9.33
CA LEU A 142 -0.37 5.82 8.38
C LEU A 142 1.12 5.94 8.75
N ILE A 143 1.60 7.14 9.11
CA ILE A 143 3.03 7.34 9.43
C ILE A 143 3.47 6.47 10.61
N PRO A 144 2.77 6.45 11.77
CA PRO A 144 3.12 5.54 12.86
C PRO A 144 3.30 4.08 12.42
N ILE A 145 2.34 3.56 11.65
CA ILE A 145 2.35 2.19 11.15
C ILE A 145 3.51 1.95 10.18
N PHE A 146 3.63 2.76 9.12
CA PHE A 146 4.63 2.51 8.09
C PHE A 146 6.06 2.84 8.52
N ALA A 147 6.25 3.67 9.55
CA ALA A 147 7.57 3.94 10.08
C ALA A 147 8.13 2.78 10.87
N SER A 148 7.30 2.10 11.65
CA SER A 148 7.71 0.88 12.32
C SER A 148 8.10 -0.19 11.31
N TYR A 149 7.33 -0.30 10.21
CA TYR A 149 7.62 -1.23 9.11
C TYR A 149 8.95 -0.88 8.43
N SER A 150 9.22 0.41 8.22
CA SER A 150 10.45 0.86 7.57
C SER A 150 11.67 0.64 8.45
N LEU A 151 11.53 0.78 9.77
CA LEU A 151 12.61 0.44 10.71
C LEU A 151 12.82 -1.07 10.82
N ALA A 152 11.76 -1.89 10.75
CA ALA A 152 11.89 -3.34 10.60
C ALA A 152 12.64 -3.72 9.32
N GLU A 153 12.29 -3.11 8.18
CA GLU A 153 12.94 -3.33 6.88
C GLU A 153 14.41 -2.92 6.90
N ILE A 154 14.74 -1.79 7.53
CA ILE A 154 16.13 -1.39 7.78
C ILE A 154 16.86 -2.47 8.59
N GLY A 155 16.23 -3.02 9.63
CA GLY A 155 16.78 -4.15 10.40
C GLY A 155 17.11 -5.36 9.53
N LEU A 156 16.19 -5.76 8.65
CA LEU A 156 16.37 -6.87 7.70
C LEU A 156 17.51 -6.59 6.70
N MET A 157 17.54 -5.40 6.10
CA MET A 157 18.56 -5.01 5.13
C MET A 157 19.95 -4.97 5.75
N ILE A 158 20.09 -4.45 6.98
CA ILE A 158 21.38 -4.44 7.68
C ILE A 158 21.82 -5.87 7.98
N ALA A 159 20.91 -6.75 8.40
CA ALA A 159 21.24 -8.16 8.62
C ALA A 159 21.69 -8.84 7.32
N GLN A 160 20.99 -8.64 6.20
CA GLN A 160 21.39 -9.18 4.90
C GLN A 160 22.73 -8.64 4.42
N LEU A 161 22.98 -7.34 4.61
CA LEU A 161 24.27 -6.69 4.28
C LEU A 161 25.44 -7.29 5.06
N ILE A 162 25.24 -7.59 6.35
CA ILE A 162 26.29 -8.11 7.24
C ILE A 162 26.55 -9.61 7.00
N PHE A 163 25.49 -10.41 6.78
CA PHE A 163 25.61 -11.88 6.81
C PHE A 163 25.50 -12.58 5.45
N VAL A 164 24.86 -11.99 4.44
CA VAL A 164 24.70 -12.59 3.10
C VAL A 164 25.72 -12.01 2.12
N GLY A 165 25.84 -10.69 2.07
CA GLY A 165 26.78 -10.01 1.18
C GLY A 165 26.46 -8.54 0.99
N ILE A 166 27.46 -7.77 0.56
CA ILE A 166 27.31 -6.34 0.31
C ILE A 166 26.69 -6.13 -1.07
N GLU A 167 25.40 -5.83 -1.10
CA GLU A 167 24.69 -5.45 -2.32
C GLU A 167 24.35 -3.95 -2.29
N THR A 168 24.75 -3.24 -3.36
CA THR A 168 24.55 -1.78 -3.49
C THR A 168 23.09 -1.35 -3.25
N PRO A 169 22.05 -2.07 -3.72
CA PRO A 169 20.67 -1.66 -3.52
C PRO A 169 20.24 -1.64 -2.05
N PHE A 170 20.80 -2.49 -1.19
CA PHE A 170 20.51 -2.45 0.25
C PHE A 170 21.13 -1.24 0.93
N ILE A 171 22.36 -0.86 0.57
CA ILE A 171 22.98 0.38 1.09
C ILE A 171 22.15 1.60 0.69
N VAL A 172 21.74 1.67 -0.58
CA VAL A 172 20.89 2.76 -1.08
C VAL A 172 19.53 2.75 -0.38
N GLY A 173 18.90 1.58 -0.22
CA GLY A 173 17.63 1.41 0.47
C GLY A 173 17.69 1.92 1.92
N ILE A 174 18.70 1.51 2.69
CA ILE A 174 18.94 1.97 4.06
C ILE A 174 19.08 3.49 4.11
N PHE A 175 19.93 4.07 3.25
CA PHE A 175 20.15 5.52 3.24
C PHE A 175 18.87 6.31 2.89
N VAL A 176 18.13 5.87 1.87
CA VAL A 176 16.89 6.51 1.43
C VAL A 176 15.81 6.43 2.52
N LEU A 177 15.61 5.26 3.13
CA LEU A 177 14.62 5.09 4.20
C LEU A 177 14.98 5.92 5.43
N ILE A 178 16.24 5.91 5.89
CA ILE A 178 16.68 6.73 7.03
C ILE A 178 16.46 8.22 6.75
N LEU A 179 16.79 8.69 5.55
CA LEU A 179 16.59 10.09 5.15
C LEU A 179 15.10 10.47 5.18
N LEU A 180 14.24 9.66 4.56
CA LEU A 180 12.79 9.93 4.48
C LEU A 180 12.11 9.87 5.86
N ILE A 181 12.44 8.88 6.68
CA ILE A 181 11.94 8.77 8.06
C ILE A 181 12.41 9.96 8.89
N SER A 182 13.69 10.33 8.80
CA SER A 182 14.25 11.47 9.54
C SER A 182 13.58 12.79 9.16
N LEU A 183 13.38 13.05 7.86
CA LEU A 183 12.67 14.22 7.38
C LEU A 183 11.22 14.25 7.91
N THR A 184 10.54 13.12 7.85
CA THR A 184 9.16 12.98 8.34
C THR A 184 9.09 13.23 9.86
N LEU A 185 10.00 12.64 10.62
CA LEU A 185 10.11 12.83 12.06
C LEU A 185 10.37 14.29 12.44
N ILE A 186 11.24 14.98 11.70
CA ILE A 186 11.52 16.40 11.91
C ILE A 186 10.26 17.24 11.70
N VAL A 187 9.50 16.97 10.62
CA VAL A 187 8.24 17.67 10.33
C VAL A 187 7.22 17.42 11.44
N LEU A 188 7.04 16.17 11.85
CA LEU A 188 6.08 15.80 12.88
C LEU A 188 6.44 16.41 14.24
N PHE A 189 7.67 16.21 14.71
CA PHE A 189 8.13 16.69 16.00
C PHE A 189 8.17 18.22 16.11
N SER A 190 8.57 18.91 15.04
CA SER A 190 8.75 20.37 15.09
C SER A 190 7.45 21.15 14.89
N PHE A 191 6.48 20.59 14.16
CA PHE A 191 5.32 21.33 13.68
C PHE A 191 3.97 20.66 13.92
N TYR A 192 3.89 19.32 13.96
CA TYR A 192 2.62 18.59 14.07
C TYR A 192 2.25 18.22 15.51
N PHE A 193 3.14 17.53 16.23
CA PHE A 193 2.92 17.11 17.61
C PHE A 193 2.84 18.23 18.67
N PRO A 194 3.41 19.43 18.47
CA PRO A 194 3.24 20.54 19.41
C PRO A 194 1.76 20.96 19.53
N GLU A 195 1.11 20.62 20.64
CA GLU A 195 -0.31 20.90 20.89
C GLU A 195 -0.52 21.63 22.22
N VAL A 196 -1.40 22.63 22.20
CA VAL A 196 -1.81 23.37 23.41
C VAL A 196 -3.15 22.87 23.94
N ILE A 197 -4.05 22.46 23.04
CA ILE A 197 -5.44 22.12 23.34
C ILE A 197 -5.53 20.63 23.62
N TYR A 198 -6.02 20.24 24.80
CA TYR A 198 -6.44 18.85 25.03
C TYR A 198 -7.72 18.56 24.28
N ASN A 199 -7.76 17.43 23.58
CA ASN A 199 -8.89 16.99 22.80
C ASN A 199 -9.24 15.56 23.19
N PRO A 200 -10.47 15.27 23.65
CA PRO A 200 -10.82 14.00 24.28
C PRO A 200 -10.57 12.77 23.38
N GLU A 201 -10.63 12.95 22.06
CA GLU A 201 -10.40 11.89 21.09
C GLU A 201 -8.98 11.86 20.53
N SER A 202 -8.40 13.01 20.15
CA SER A 202 -7.11 13.05 19.46
C SER A 202 -5.89 13.14 20.37
N SER A 203 -6.03 13.66 21.60
CA SER A 203 -4.92 13.79 22.55
C SER A 203 -4.68 12.47 23.30
N VAL A 204 -4.12 11.49 22.60
CA VAL A 204 -3.77 10.19 23.18
C VAL A 204 -2.66 10.32 24.23
N PHE A 205 -1.69 11.22 23.99
CA PHE A 205 -0.50 11.44 24.82
C PHE A 205 -0.48 12.80 25.50
N TRP A 206 0.23 12.91 26.63
CA TRP A 206 0.32 14.14 27.43
C TRP A 206 1.05 15.28 26.74
N SER A 207 2.07 14.97 25.93
CA SER A 207 2.88 15.91 25.17
C SER A 207 3.30 15.32 23.83
N GLY A 208 3.70 16.18 22.90
CA GLY A 208 4.27 15.73 21.63
C GLY A 208 5.58 14.95 21.78
N HIS A 209 6.29 15.17 22.89
CA HIS A 209 7.48 14.41 23.24
C HIS A 209 7.18 12.96 23.62
N ASP A 210 6.08 12.73 24.35
CA ASP A 210 5.65 11.38 24.72
C ASP A 210 5.26 10.57 23.47
N ASP A 211 4.52 11.19 22.54
CA ASP A 211 4.13 10.57 21.26
C ASP A 211 5.36 10.18 20.41
N PHE A 212 6.30 11.11 20.26
CA PHE A 212 7.55 10.86 19.54
C PHE A 212 8.36 9.71 20.15
N PHE A 213 8.42 9.61 21.49
CA PHE A 213 9.13 8.53 22.16
C PHE A 213 8.47 7.16 21.90
N VAL A 214 7.14 7.07 22.00
CA VAL A 214 6.39 5.83 21.71
C VAL A 214 6.67 5.38 20.28
N PHE A 215 6.57 6.30 19.32
CA PHE A 215 6.88 6.03 17.92
C PHE A 215 8.31 5.50 17.71
N VAL A 216 9.33 6.18 18.25
CA VAL A 216 10.73 5.78 18.05
C VAL A 216 11.04 4.45 18.74
N SER A 217 10.48 4.24 19.94
CA SER A 217 10.73 3.00 20.68
C SER A 217 10.11 1.77 20.01
N ILE A 218 8.88 1.86 19.49
CA ILE A 218 8.29 0.80 18.67
C ILE A 218 9.20 0.48 17.47
N GLY A 219 9.61 1.53 16.75
CA GLY A 219 10.45 1.36 15.57
C GLY A 219 11.77 0.66 15.85
N ILE A 220 12.45 1.02 16.95
CA ILE A 220 13.71 0.36 17.35
C ILE A 220 13.47 -1.09 17.79
N ILE A 221 12.39 -1.38 18.51
CA ILE A 221 12.04 -2.76 18.91
C ILE A 221 11.80 -3.62 17.66
N ASN A 222 11.02 -3.13 16.70
CA ASN A 222 10.77 -3.84 15.45
C ASN A 222 12.05 -4.03 14.62
N MET A 223 12.91 -3.00 14.54
CA MET A 223 14.21 -3.09 13.88
C MET A 223 15.09 -4.17 14.51
N LEU A 224 15.21 -4.19 15.85
CA LEU A 224 16.03 -5.17 16.57
C LEU A 224 15.47 -6.59 16.47
N ALA A 225 14.16 -6.76 16.55
CA ALA A 225 13.51 -8.07 16.40
C ALA A 225 13.72 -8.63 14.98
N ARG A 226 13.43 -7.82 13.95
CA ARG A 226 13.61 -8.24 12.55
C ARG A 226 15.06 -8.51 12.20
N PHE A 227 15.98 -7.72 12.77
CA PHE A 227 17.41 -7.99 12.66
C PHE A 227 17.74 -9.35 13.28
N SER A 228 17.27 -9.63 14.51
CA SER A 228 17.53 -10.89 15.21
C SER A 228 17.03 -12.12 14.44
N GLU A 229 15.87 -12.02 13.79
CA GLU A 229 15.26 -13.08 12.98
C GLU A 229 16.07 -13.41 11.71
N ALA A 230 16.80 -12.43 11.16
CA ALA A 230 17.55 -12.58 9.91
C ALA A 230 19.03 -12.98 10.13
N VAL A 231 19.46 -13.09 11.39
CA VAL A 231 20.84 -13.37 11.77
C VAL A 231 21.09 -14.89 11.84
N PRO A 232 22.24 -15.40 11.36
CA PRO A 232 22.60 -16.81 11.51
C PRO A 232 22.62 -17.28 12.97
N LEU A 233 22.30 -18.56 13.21
CA LEU A 233 22.11 -19.18 14.53
C LEU A 233 23.18 -18.77 15.58
N LYS A 234 24.45 -18.73 15.15
CA LYS A 234 25.61 -18.45 16.00
C LYS A 234 25.58 -17.05 16.64
N TYR A 235 24.96 -16.08 15.98
CA TYR A 235 24.91 -14.69 16.42
C TYR A 235 23.54 -14.26 16.95
N ASN A 236 22.50 -15.06 16.73
CA ASN A 236 21.12 -14.78 17.11
C ASN A 236 20.99 -14.52 18.63
N ILE A 237 21.65 -15.32 19.47
CA ILE A 237 21.62 -15.16 20.94
C ILE A 237 22.09 -13.76 21.38
N TYR A 238 23.18 -13.24 20.81
CA TYR A 238 23.69 -11.91 21.17
C TYR A 238 22.69 -10.81 20.79
N MET A 239 22.05 -10.93 19.63
CA MET A 239 21.04 -9.97 19.19
C MET A 239 19.78 -10.02 20.06
N ARG A 240 19.34 -11.21 20.48
CA ARG A 240 18.23 -11.37 21.44
C ARG A 240 18.55 -10.74 22.80
N VAL A 241 19.79 -10.84 23.28
CA VAL A 241 20.21 -10.16 24.52
C VAL A 241 20.14 -8.64 24.37
N ILE A 242 20.62 -8.08 23.25
CA ILE A 242 20.52 -6.63 22.96
C ILE A 242 19.05 -6.19 22.92
N TYR A 243 18.20 -6.98 22.26
CA TYR A 243 16.75 -6.77 22.22
C TYR A 243 16.14 -6.75 23.63
N LEU A 244 16.46 -7.72 24.49
CA LEU A 244 15.97 -7.80 25.87
C LEU A 244 16.43 -6.62 26.73
N VAL A 245 17.68 -6.16 26.58
CA VAL A 245 18.19 -4.97 27.27
C VAL A 245 17.40 -3.73 26.87
N PHE A 246 17.15 -3.55 25.57
CA PHE A 246 16.38 -2.41 25.08
C PHE A 246 14.92 -2.46 25.57
N MET A 247 14.26 -3.63 25.48
CA MET A 247 12.90 -3.84 25.99
C MET A 247 12.80 -3.54 27.49
N THR A 248 13.79 -3.96 28.28
CA THR A 248 13.85 -3.66 29.72
C THR A 248 13.98 -2.16 29.97
N ALA A 249 14.84 -1.47 29.21
CA ALA A 249 14.99 -0.02 29.31
C ALA A 249 13.69 0.73 28.94
N THR A 250 13.00 0.29 27.89
CA THR A 250 11.68 0.83 27.51
C THR A 250 10.65 0.59 28.61
N TYR A 251 10.57 -0.62 29.17
CA TYR A 251 9.68 -0.93 30.28
C TYR A 251 9.93 -0.04 31.50
N VAL A 252 11.20 0.13 31.91
CA VAL A 252 11.58 1.02 33.02
C VAL A 252 11.19 2.48 32.73
N TYR A 253 11.37 2.95 31.49
CA TYR A 253 10.96 4.29 31.12
C TYR A 253 9.44 4.50 31.21
N PHE A 254 8.64 3.56 30.69
CA PHE A 254 7.18 3.58 30.80
C PHE A 254 6.71 3.43 32.24
N ARG A 255 7.49 2.77 33.11
CA ARG A 255 7.17 2.66 34.53
C ARG A 255 7.38 3.98 35.26
N ILE A 256 8.43 4.71 34.93
CA ILE A 256 8.74 6.03 35.52
C ILE A 256 7.80 7.11 34.99
N ASN A 257 7.44 7.09 33.71
CA ASN A 257 6.66 8.13 33.04
C ASN A 257 5.27 7.63 32.61
N TYR A 258 4.22 8.41 32.89
CA TYR A 258 2.86 8.15 32.40
C TYR A 258 2.66 8.86 31.05
N LEU A 259 2.82 8.15 29.93
CA LEU A 259 2.81 8.75 28.59
C LEU A 259 1.41 9.03 28.05
N PHE A 260 0.44 8.15 28.33
CA PHE A 260 -0.94 8.29 27.86
C PHE A 260 -1.77 9.18 28.80
N VAL A 261 -2.68 9.98 28.23
CA VAL A 261 -3.62 10.82 28.99
C VAL A 261 -4.56 9.96 29.83
N LYS A 262 -5.14 8.91 29.22
CA LYS A 262 -5.96 7.93 29.94
C LYS A 262 -5.07 6.98 30.72
N MET A 263 -5.18 6.99 32.05
CA MET A 263 -4.34 6.18 32.95
C MET A 263 -4.47 4.67 32.72
N GLN A 264 -5.63 4.20 32.26
CA GLN A 264 -5.86 2.79 31.93
C GLN A 264 -4.90 2.29 30.84
N TYR A 265 -4.67 3.09 29.80
CA TYR A 265 -3.78 2.71 28.70
C TYR A 265 -2.32 2.58 29.13
N ASN A 266 -1.86 3.40 30.09
CA ASN A 266 -0.52 3.25 30.68
C ASN A 266 -0.37 1.92 31.42
N SER A 267 -1.44 1.41 32.04
CA SER A 267 -1.39 0.13 32.76
C SER A 267 -1.39 -1.05 31.79
N ILE A 268 -2.20 -0.97 30.72
CA ILE A 268 -2.23 -1.98 29.65
C ILE A 268 -0.87 -2.08 28.97
N ILE A 269 -0.27 -0.97 28.54
CA ILE A 269 1.01 -1.01 27.83
C ILE A 269 2.16 -1.55 28.71
N ARG A 270 2.18 -1.21 30.01
CA ARG A 270 3.16 -1.79 30.95
C ARG A 270 2.95 -3.30 31.10
N GLY A 271 1.71 -3.76 31.13
CA GLY A 271 1.36 -5.19 31.13
C GLY A 271 1.82 -5.89 29.85
N ILE A 272 1.64 -5.26 28.70
CA ILE A 272 2.12 -5.79 27.42
C ILE A 272 3.65 -5.83 27.39
N LEU A 273 4.35 -4.76 27.79
CA LEU A 273 5.81 -4.76 27.81
C LEU A 273 6.40 -5.81 28.77
N SER A 274 5.80 -5.97 29.95
CA SER A 274 6.24 -6.99 30.92
C SER A 274 5.92 -8.42 30.48
N GLY A 275 4.71 -8.67 29.95
CA GLY A 275 4.34 -9.96 29.38
C GLY A 275 5.17 -10.32 28.15
N GLY A 276 5.40 -9.34 27.28
CA GLY A 276 6.27 -9.43 26.11
C GLY A 276 7.72 -9.76 26.50
N LEU A 277 8.26 -9.13 27.55
CA LEU A 277 9.59 -9.43 28.08
C LEU A 277 9.69 -10.88 28.58
N ILE A 278 8.66 -11.38 29.29
CA ILE A 278 8.61 -12.79 29.73
C ILE A 278 8.60 -13.73 28.51
N ILE A 279 7.78 -13.45 27.50
CA ILE A 279 7.70 -14.25 26.27
C ILE A 279 9.03 -14.22 25.51
N ALA A 280 9.63 -13.04 25.36
CA ALA A 280 10.93 -12.89 24.69
C ALA A 280 12.04 -13.66 25.42
N ILE A 281 12.02 -13.72 26.76
CA ILE A 281 12.96 -14.56 27.54
C ILE A 281 12.71 -16.05 27.24
N ILE A 282 11.45 -16.51 27.29
CA ILE A 282 11.11 -17.92 27.00
C ILE A 282 11.58 -18.29 25.59
N GLN A 283 11.26 -17.47 24.60
CA GLN A 283 11.69 -17.67 23.21
C GLN A 283 13.21 -17.60 23.05
N ALA A 284 13.89 -16.71 23.78
CA ALA A 284 15.35 -16.63 23.75
C ALA A 284 16.03 -17.90 24.27
N THR A 285 15.42 -18.63 25.21
CA THR A 285 15.96 -19.90 25.71
C THR A 285 15.76 -21.09 24.75
N GLY A 286 14.76 -21.04 23.87
CA GLY A 286 14.45 -22.12 22.93
C GLY A 286 14.03 -23.45 23.56
N VAL A 287 13.73 -23.49 24.86
CA VAL A 287 13.42 -24.74 25.60
C VAL A 287 11.98 -25.20 25.41
N VAL A 288 11.05 -24.29 25.11
CA VAL A 288 9.60 -24.55 25.09
C VAL A 288 9.10 -24.64 23.65
N ASP A 289 8.26 -25.62 23.37
CA ASP A 289 7.64 -25.80 22.05
C ASP A 289 6.75 -24.61 21.66
N GLN A 290 6.79 -24.22 20.38
CA GLN A 290 6.09 -23.06 19.83
C GLN A 290 4.58 -23.03 20.12
N ASP A 291 3.90 -24.18 20.09
CA ASP A 291 2.45 -24.24 20.29
C ASP A 291 2.09 -23.95 21.75
N VAL A 292 2.94 -24.40 22.67
CA VAL A 292 2.83 -24.13 24.10
C VAL A 292 3.07 -22.65 24.36
N VAL A 293 4.11 -22.05 23.78
CA VAL A 293 4.37 -20.61 23.97
C VAL A 293 3.22 -19.77 23.44
N PHE A 294 2.67 -20.11 22.27
CA PHE A 294 1.53 -19.40 21.69
C PHE A 294 0.26 -19.49 22.55
N LEU A 295 -0.05 -20.65 23.12
CA LEU A 295 -1.24 -20.83 23.95
C LEU A 295 -1.10 -20.13 25.32
N PHE A 296 0.06 -20.25 25.96
CA PHE A 296 0.31 -19.66 27.28
C PHE A 296 0.56 -18.15 27.22
N SER A 297 1.01 -17.60 26.08
CA SER A 297 1.28 -16.16 25.96
C SER A 297 0.04 -15.30 26.19
N ILE A 298 -1.13 -15.74 25.73
CA ILE A 298 -2.41 -15.04 25.96
C ILE A 298 -2.68 -14.93 27.47
N VAL A 299 -2.49 -16.03 28.21
CA VAL A 299 -2.66 -16.07 29.66
C VAL A 299 -1.64 -15.17 30.35
N ILE A 300 -0.37 -15.19 29.91
CA ILE A 300 0.69 -14.33 30.44
C ILE A 300 0.34 -12.84 30.25
N PHE A 301 -0.06 -12.43 29.04
CA PHE A 301 -0.44 -11.05 28.77
C PHE A 301 -1.63 -10.58 29.62
N ILE A 302 -2.66 -11.42 29.77
CA ILE A 302 -3.81 -11.09 30.62
C ILE A 302 -3.36 -10.94 32.08
N ALA A 303 -2.55 -11.88 32.59
CA ALA A 303 -2.05 -11.86 33.96
C ALA A 303 -1.19 -10.62 34.24
N THR A 304 -0.24 -10.27 33.36
CA THR A 304 0.63 -9.10 33.55
C THR A 304 -0.13 -7.79 33.45
N VAL A 305 -1.13 -7.68 32.56
CA VAL A 305 -2.02 -6.51 32.49
C VAL A 305 -2.82 -6.35 33.77
N LEU A 306 -3.37 -7.43 34.33
CA LEU A 306 -4.10 -7.40 35.61
C LEU A 306 -3.19 -6.98 36.78
N ILE A 307 -1.98 -7.52 36.86
CA ILE A 307 -0.99 -7.15 37.89
C ILE A 307 -0.64 -5.67 37.78
N GLU A 308 -0.32 -5.17 36.58
CA GLU A 308 0.01 -3.76 36.39
C GLU A 308 -1.16 -2.83 36.68
N PHE A 309 -2.42 -3.26 36.46
CA PHE A 309 -3.59 -2.51 36.84
C PHE A 309 -3.70 -2.33 38.36
N LEU A 310 -3.50 -3.40 39.13
CA LEU A 310 -3.49 -3.37 40.59
C LEU A 310 -2.36 -2.49 41.14
N VAL A 311 -1.16 -2.66 40.60
CA VAL A 311 0.02 -1.90 40.98
C VAL A 311 -0.16 -0.41 40.65
N SER A 312 -0.69 -0.08 39.47
CA SER A 312 -1.00 1.30 39.07
C SER A 312 -1.99 1.96 40.02
N GLY A 313 -3.04 1.23 40.42
CA GLY A 313 -4.00 1.69 41.44
C GLY A 313 -3.34 2.04 42.78
N TYR A 314 -2.41 1.21 43.25
CA TYR A 314 -1.65 1.48 44.48
C TYR A 314 -0.76 2.74 44.35
N VAL A 315 -0.04 2.90 43.23
CA VAL A 315 0.82 4.07 42.98
C VAL A 315 0.02 5.36 42.87
N ILE A 316 -1.15 5.32 42.22
CA ILE A 316 -2.05 6.48 42.11
C ILE A 316 -2.49 6.92 43.51
N ARG A 317 -2.97 6.00 44.36
CA ARG A 317 -3.35 6.31 45.76
C ARG A 317 -2.20 6.92 46.55
N LYS A 318 -1.00 6.32 46.46
CA LYS A 318 0.19 6.85 47.13
C LYS A 318 0.55 8.27 46.65
N THR A 319 0.35 8.55 45.37
CA THR A 319 0.61 9.88 44.80
C THR A 319 -0.43 10.89 45.23
N ILE A 320 -1.70 10.51 45.31
CA ILE A 320 -2.78 11.36 45.82
C ILE A 320 -2.50 11.75 47.28
N ASN A 321 -2.18 10.79 48.16
CA ASN A 321 -1.85 11.08 49.56
C ASN A 321 -0.66 12.06 49.69
N LYS A 322 0.31 12.03 48.77
CA LYS A 322 1.41 13.02 48.75
C LYS A 322 0.92 14.41 48.35
N LEU A 323 -0.01 14.49 47.39
CA LEU A 323 -0.61 15.76 46.97
C LEU A 323 -1.52 16.35 48.06
N ASP A 324 -2.21 15.51 48.83
CA ASP A 324 -3.00 15.93 50.00
C ASP A 324 -2.08 16.56 51.06
N ASN A 325 -0.98 15.88 51.42
CA ASN A 325 -0.01 16.42 52.39
C ASN A 325 0.60 17.76 51.95
N LEU A 326 0.84 17.94 50.64
CA LEU A 326 1.39 19.17 50.07
C LEU A 326 0.36 20.30 49.96
N LEU A 327 -0.93 19.96 49.88
CA LEU A 327 -1.99 20.95 49.96
C LEU A 327 -2.01 21.59 51.35
N ASP A 328 -1.81 20.78 52.39
CA ASP A 328 -1.78 21.24 53.78
C ASP A 328 -0.45 21.92 54.15
N ASN A 329 0.68 21.45 53.61
CA ASN A 329 2.03 21.95 53.91
C ASN A 329 2.86 22.22 52.63
N PRO A 330 2.66 23.37 51.96
CA PRO A 330 3.34 23.68 50.69
C PRO A 330 4.87 23.85 50.83
N ASP A 331 5.37 24.24 52.00
CA ASP A 331 6.81 24.42 52.25
C ASP A 331 7.61 23.12 52.12
N GLU A 332 6.95 21.95 52.20
CA GLU A 332 7.59 20.64 52.03
C GLU A 332 7.82 20.27 50.54
N PHE A 333 7.40 21.09 49.57
CA PHE A 333 7.51 20.78 48.14
C PHE A 333 8.91 20.34 47.67
N PRO A 334 10.01 21.05 48.02
CA PRO A 334 11.36 20.63 47.64
C PRO A 334 11.79 19.29 48.27
N LEU A 335 11.19 18.92 49.41
CA LEU A 335 11.47 17.67 50.12
C LEU A 335 10.90 16.47 49.37
N TYR A 336 9.66 16.59 48.86
CA TYR A 336 8.98 15.52 48.12
C TYR A 336 9.45 15.38 46.67
N TYR A 337 9.81 16.49 46.01
CA TYR A 337 10.13 16.51 44.58
C TYR A 337 11.59 16.85 44.28
N LYS A 338 12.47 15.85 44.49
CA LYS A 338 13.90 15.95 44.14
C LYS A 338 14.18 15.77 42.65
N THR A 339 13.30 15.08 41.92
CA THR A 339 13.49 14.75 40.51
C THR A 339 12.30 15.19 39.65
N LEU A 340 12.60 15.71 38.46
CA LEU A 340 11.59 16.18 37.50
C LEU A 340 10.55 15.10 37.11
N PRO A 341 10.90 13.83 36.84
CA PRO A 341 9.90 12.81 36.49
C PRO A 341 8.89 12.54 37.60
N SER A 342 9.32 12.59 38.87
CA SER A 342 8.42 12.41 40.03
C SER A 342 7.39 13.54 40.12
N LEU A 343 7.83 14.79 39.89
CA LEU A 343 6.95 15.96 39.84
C LEU A 343 5.97 15.87 38.67
N ILE A 344 6.46 15.60 37.44
CA ILE A 344 5.62 15.49 36.24
C ILE A 344 4.60 14.35 36.38
N GLY A 345 5.01 13.19 36.92
CA GLY A 345 4.11 12.09 37.21
C GLY A 345 2.99 12.49 38.18
N SER A 346 3.32 13.23 39.23
CA SER A 346 2.34 13.73 40.21
C SER A 346 1.39 14.77 39.62
N ILE A 347 1.90 15.68 38.78
CA ILE A 347 1.08 16.65 38.05
C ILE A 347 0.11 15.91 37.10
N ARG A 348 0.58 14.94 36.30
CA ARG A 348 -0.27 14.18 35.37
C ARG A 348 -1.38 13.42 36.11
N ILE A 349 -1.04 12.75 37.22
CA ILE A 349 -2.02 12.07 38.08
C ILE A 349 -3.01 13.07 38.68
N GLY A 350 -2.53 14.16 39.26
CA GLY A 350 -3.36 15.18 39.87
C GLY A 350 -4.31 15.86 38.87
N ILE A 351 -3.88 16.13 37.63
CA ILE A 351 -4.77 16.62 36.56
C ILE A 351 -5.85 15.59 36.23
N SER A 352 -5.49 14.31 36.08
CA SER A 352 -6.44 13.25 35.72
C SER A 352 -7.53 13.00 36.78
N VAL A 353 -7.17 13.17 38.05
CA VAL A 353 -8.08 12.98 39.20
C VAL A 353 -8.80 14.28 39.57
N GLY A 354 -8.33 15.44 39.10
CA GLY A 354 -8.91 16.74 39.45
C GLY A 354 -8.51 17.24 40.84
N HIS A 355 -7.28 16.97 41.27
CA HIS A 355 -6.82 17.27 42.62
C HIS A 355 -6.77 18.78 42.92
N PRO A 356 -7.29 19.28 44.07
CA PRO A 356 -7.35 20.71 44.40
C PRO A 356 -5.99 21.42 44.40
N TYR A 357 -4.94 20.78 44.89
CA TYR A 357 -3.57 21.34 44.85
C TYR A 357 -3.10 21.66 43.42
N ILE A 358 -3.46 20.86 42.41
CA ILE A 358 -3.13 21.17 41.01
C ILE A 358 -3.95 22.36 40.49
N ALA A 359 -5.22 22.46 40.90
CA ALA A 359 -6.11 23.56 40.51
C ALA A 359 -5.61 24.92 41.03
N SER A 360 -4.91 24.96 42.17
CA SER A 360 -4.29 26.19 42.71
C SER A 360 -3.16 26.79 41.86
N LEU A 361 -2.66 26.06 40.84
CA LEU A 361 -1.47 26.39 40.05
C LEU A 361 -0.14 26.45 40.83
N SER A 362 -0.14 26.33 42.15
CA SER A 362 1.05 26.35 43.01
C SER A 362 2.14 25.34 42.59
N PRO A 363 1.85 24.05 42.35
CA PRO A 363 2.88 23.09 41.93
C PRO A 363 3.57 23.42 40.60
N PHE A 364 2.92 24.18 39.71
CA PHE A 364 3.57 24.66 38.48
C PHE A 364 4.50 25.84 38.74
N ARG A 365 4.11 26.77 39.64
CA ARG A 365 4.92 27.94 40.00
C ARG A 365 6.16 27.51 40.79
N GLU A 366 5.97 26.69 41.83
CA GLU A 366 7.05 26.12 42.65
C GLU A 366 7.95 25.20 41.83
N GLY A 367 7.35 24.35 40.98
CA GLY A 367 8.10 23.52 40.04
C GLY A 367 8.92 24.33 39.04
N ALA A 368 8.39 25.45 38.53
CA ALA A 368 9.10 26.33 37.59
C ALA A 368 10.26 27.08 38.26
N GLN A 369 10.17 27.35 39.57
CA GLN A 369 11.29 27.88 40.35
C GLN A 369 12.38 26.81 40.57
N LEU A 370 11.99 25.57 40.88
CA LEU A 370 12.92 24.47 41.14
C LEU A 370 13.58 23.92 39.86
N PHE A 371 12.84 23.86 38.74
CA PHE A 371 13.31 23.33 37.46
C PHE A 371 13.09 24.33 36.30
N PRO A 372 13.71 25.53 36.35
CA PRO A 372 13.40 26.64 35.43
C PRO A 372 13.72 26.36 33.96
N ASN A 373 14.66 25.44 33.70
CA ASN A 373 15.10 25.06 32.35
C ASN A 373 14.29 23.90 31.75
N SER A 374 13.31 23.35 32.47
CA SER A 374 12.53 22.20 32.01
C SER A 374 11.44 22.58 31.00
N LYS A 375 11.68 22.26 29.72
CA LYS A 375 10.70 22.51 28.64
C LYS A 375 9.38 21.76 28.85
N ILE A 376 9.46 20.52 29.33
CA ILE A 376 8.30 19.64 29.54
C ILE A 376 7.40 20.24 30.63
N LEU A 377 7.97 20.75 31.72
CA LEU A 377 7.17 21.37 32.79
C LEU A 377 6.44 22.63 32.28
N TRP A 378 7.13 23.50 31.54
CA TRP A 378 6.52 24.69 30.94
C TRP A 378 5.44 24.35 29.92
N GLU A 379 5.60 23.26 29.17
CA GLU A 379 4.55 22.76 28.26
C GLU A 379 3.31 22.32 29.05
N HIS A 380 3.47 21.53 30.12
CA HIS A 380 2.34 21.10 30.96
C HIS A 380 1.66 22.28 31.66
N TYR A 381 2.44 23.23 32.17
CA TYR A 381 1.91 24.45 32.77
C TYR A 381 1.07 25.24 31.77
N LEU A 382 1.60 25.45 30.56
CA LEU A 382 0.90 26.21 29.54
C LEU A 382 -0.38 25.50 29.08
N ARG A 383 -0.33 24.18 28.86
CA ARG A 383 -1.51 23.39 28.45
C ARG A 383 -2.60 23.39 29.51
N PHE A 384 -2.23 23.30 30.79
CA PHE A 384 -3.19 23.33 31.89
C PHE A 384 -3.85 24.70 32.02
N VAL A 385 -3.06 25.79 32.08
CA VAL A 385 -3.60 27.15 32.16
C VAL A 385 -4.42 27.51 30.93
N ALA A 386 -4.08 26.96 29.76
CA ALA A 386 -4.87 27.15 28.54
C ALA A 386 -6.29 26.54 28.63
N ILE A 387 -6.60 25.65 29.57
CA ILE A 387 -7.99 25.17 29.79
C ILE A 387 -8.87 26.30 30.34
N TYR A 388 -8.32 27.22 31.14
CA TYR A 388 -9.09 28.20 31.90
C TYR A 388 -9.02 29.61 31.27
N PRO A 389 -10.11 30.14 30.69
CA PRO A 389 -10.12 31.45 30.06
C PRO A 389 -9.97 32.61 31.06
N GLU A 390 -10.35 32.43 32.32
CA GLU A 390 -10.17 33.39 33.42
C GLU A 390 -8.69 33.63 33.76
N GLU A 391 -7.82 32.66 33.47
CA GLU A 391 -6.37 32.71 33.69
C GLU A 391 -5.58 33.17 32.44
N ASN A 392 -6.22 33.96 31.56
CA ASN A 392 -5.56 34.56 30.38
C ASN A 392 -4.30 35.37 30.75
N LEU A 393 -4.29 36.03 31.91
CA LEU A 393 -3.13 36.79 32.37
C LEU A 393 -1.96 35.85 32.67
N ALA A 394 -2.20 34.76 33.42
CA ALA A 394 -1.19 33.74 33.71
C ALA A 394 -0.67 33.08 32.42
N LEU A 395 -1.55 32.82 31.45
CA LEU A 395 -1.16 32.30 30.13
C LEU A 395 -0.23 33.28 29.39
N MET A 396 -0.53 34.58 29.41
CA MET A 396 0.32 35.61 28.80
C MET A 396 1.68 35.69 29.49
N THR A 397 1.74 35.70 30.81
CA THR A 397 2.98 35.71 31.58
C THR A 397 3.84 34.47 31.28
N ALA A 398 3.23 33.28 31.28
CA ALA A 398 3.93 32.04 30.94
C ALA A 398 4.49 32.06 29.50
N LEU A 399 3.77 32.66 28.54
CA LEU A 399 4.23 32.82 27.16
C LEU A 399 5.44 33.77 27.03
N GLU A 400 5.44 34.86 27.80
CA GLU A 400 6.55 35.82 27.81
C GLU A 400 7.81 35.22 28.44
N GLU A 401 7.66 34.48 29.55
CA GLU A 401 8.75 33.73 30.17
C GLU A 401 9.29 32.64 29.25
N MET A 402 8.42 31.87 28.60
CA MET A 402 8.85 30.85 27.64
C MET A 402 9.59 31.46 26.45
N LYS A 403 9.16 32.64 25.99
CA LYS A 403 9.83 33.40 24.91
C LYS A 403 11.19 33.92 25.34
N SER A 404 11.36 34.36 26.58
CA SER A 404 12.65 34.85 27.08
C SER A 404 13.64 33.70 27.27
N ARG A 405 13.19 32.59 27.89
CA ARG A 405 14.01 31.42 28.27
C ARG A 405 14.35 30.48 27.10
N PHE A 406 13.41 30.19 26.19
CA PHE A 406 13.58 29.14 25.17
C PHE A 406 13.54 29.65 23.72
N ARG A 407 14.36 30.65 23.40
CA ARG A 407 14.38 31.34 22.08
C ARG A 407 14.71 30.43 20.89
N SER A 408 15.49 29.37 21.08
CA SER A 408 15.97 28.51 19.99
C SER A 408 14.97 27.43 19.58
N SER A 409 14.21 26.87 20.54
CA SER A 409 13.36 25.68 20.35
C SER A 409 12.29 25.87 19.26
N ALA A 410 12.28 24.97 18.27
CA ALA A 410 11.31 25.01 17.17
C ALA A 410 9.90 24.60 17.61
N ASN A 411 9.80 23.56 18.46
CA ASN A 411 8.56 23.08 19.08
C ASN A 411 7.89 24.20 19.90
N LEU A 412 8.61 24.80 20.86
CA LEU A 412 8.04 25.84 21.73
C LEU A 412 7.65 27.11 20.97
N LYS A 413 8.30 27.42 19.83
CA LYS A 413 7.84 28.49 18.93
C LYS A 413 6.48 28.19 18.32
N THR A 414 6.21 26.92 18.01
CA THR A 414 4.92 26.43 17.51
C THR A 414 3.88 26.51 18.64
N ILE A 415 4.16 25.98 19.83
CA ILE A 415 3.29 26.10 21.02
C ILE A 415 2.91 27.55 21.31
N ARG A 416 3.90 28.46 21.32
CA ARG A 416 3.67 29.90 21.53
C ARG A 416 2.75 30.50 20.48
N LEU A 417 2.93 30.13 19.20
CA LEU A 417 2.06 30.59 18.12
C LEU A 417 0.62 30.14 18.35
N ILE A 418 0.42 28.85 18.67
CA ILE A 418 -0.89 28.26 18.93
C ILE A 418 -1.57 28.94 20.14
N ALA A 419 -0.84 29.11 21.24
CA ALA A 419 -1.34 29.79 22.43
C ALA A 419 -1.66 31.28 22.18
N THR A 420 -0.89 31.96 21.32
CA THR A 420 -1.21 33.34 20.91
C THR A 420 -2.49 33.39 20.08
N THR A 421 -2.72 32.41 19.20
CA THR A 421 -3.98 32.30 18.45
C THR A 421 -5.17 31.99 19.36
N LEU A 422 -4.97 31.20 20.41
CA LEU A 422 -5.98 30.96 21.44
C LEU A 422 -6.37 32.26 22.16
N LEU A 423 -5.38 33.06 22.60
CA LEU A 423 -5.64 34.38 23.21
C LEU A 423 -6.40 35.33 22.26
N GLN A 424 -6.10 35.30 20.97
CA GLN A 424 -6.85 36.07 19.98
C GLN A 424 -8.31 35.61 19.85
N SER A 425 -8.56 34.30 19.92
CA SER A 425 -9.91 33.74 19.85
C SER A 425 -10.80 34.11 21.05
N ARG A 426 -10.17 34.35 22.21
CA ARG A 426 -10.85 34.82 23.44
C ARG A 426 -11.18 36.32 23.43
N ASN A 427 -10.63 37.09 22.48
CA ASN A 427 -10.85 38.54 22.42
C ASN A 427 -12.21 38.90 21.78
N LYS A 428 -13.01 39.70 22.49
CA LYS A 428 -14.34 40.16 22.05
C LYS A 428 -14.31 41.40 21.14
N HIS A 429 -13.21 42.17 21.17
CA HIS A 429 -13.14 43.46 20.48
C HIS A 429 -12.79 43.35 18.99
N MET A 430 -13.25 44.34 18.20
CA MET A 430 -12.93 44.44 16.78
C MET A 430 -11.47 44.85 16.57
N SER A 431 -10.68 43.99 15.94
CA SER A 431 -9.32 44.33 15.53
C SER A 431 -9.31 45.12 14.20
N SER A 432 -8.32 45.99 14.01
CA SER A 432 -8.15 46.75 12.74
C SER A 432 -8.05 45.83 11.50
N PRO A 433 -7.34 44.68 11.53
CA PRO A 433 -7.34 43.72 10.43
C PRO A 433 -8.72 43.13 10.12
N LEU A 434 -9.52 42.80 11.15
CA LEU A 434 -10.85 42.24 10.97
C LEU A 434 -11.81 43.27 10.35
N LYS A 435 -11.73 44.55 10.76
CA LYS A 435 -12.52 45.63 10.16
C LYS A 435 -12.25 45.80 8.66
N ARG A 436 -10.98 45.67 8.22
CA ARG A 436 -10.63 45.70 6.79
C ARG A 436 -11.21 44.50 6.04
N LYS A 437 -11.21 43.31 6.66
CA LYS A 437 -11.79 42.09 6.07
C LYS A 437 -13.31 42.18 5.91
N LEU A 438 -14.02 42.74 6.89
CA LEU A 438 -15.46 42.99 6.77
C LEU A 438 -15.80 43.91 5.58
N LYS A 439 -15.01 44.96 5.36
CA LYS A 439 -15.19 45.82 4.18
C LYS A 439 -14.99 45.06 2.87
N GLN A 440 -13.99 44.16 2.81
CA GLN A 440 -13.80 43.28 1.64
C GLN A 440 -15.00 42.34 1.43
N PHE A 441 -15.59 41.82 2.51
CA PHE A 441 -16.79 40.98 2.42
C PHE A 441 -18.00 41.74 1.89
N ASP A 442 -18.17 43.02 2.26
CA ASP A 442 -19.21 43.87 1.68
C ASP A 442 -19.02 44.06 0.17
N GLU A 443 -17.78 44.26 -0.29
CA GLU A 443 -17.44 44.38 -1.72
C GLU A 443 -17.77 43.08 -2.47
N TYR A 444 -17.35 41.91 -1.95
CA TYR A 444 -17.70 40.60 -2.51
C TYR A 444 -19.22 40.35 -2.51
N SER A 445 -19.92 40.74 -1.45
CA SER A 445 -21.37 40.60 -1.36
C SER A 445 -22.10 41.39 -2.46
N ARG A 446 -21.58 42.56 -2.85
CA ARG A 446 -22.15 43.35 -3.96
C ARG A 446 -21.95 42.67 -5.31
N LEU A 447 -20.76 42.13 -5.54
CA LEU A 447 -20.45 41.38 -6.75
C LEU A 447 -21.38 40.17 -6.90
N ILE A 448 -21.60 39.41 -5.83
CA ILE A 448 -22.51 38.25 -5.84
C ILE A 448 -23.95 38.65 -6.16
N ARG A 449 -24.44 39.78 -5.62
CA ARG A 449 -25.78 40.30 -5.96
C ARG A 449 -25.90 40.67 -7.44
N SER A 450 -24.86 41.24 -8.03
CA SER A 450 -24.82 41.52 -9.47
C SER A 450 -24.94 40.23 -10.30
N ILE A 451 -24.24 39.16 -9.91
CA ILE A 451 -24.34 37.84 -10.57
C ILE A 451 -25.75 37.23 -10.39
N TYR A 452 -26.39 37.39 -9.23
CA TYR A 452 -27.79 36.97 -9.02
C TYR A 452 -28.76 37.66 -9.99
N ILE A 453 -28.56 38.96 -10.28
CA ILE A 453 -29.37 39.69 -11.26
C ILE A 453 -29.21 39.05 -12.65
N SER A 454 -27.97 38.79 -13.09
CA SER A 454 -27.70 38.13 -14.37
C SER A 454 -28.29 36.71 -14.45
N TYR A 455 -28.24 35.95 -13.34
CA TYR A 455 -28.84 34.62 -13.24
C TYR A 455 -30.37 34.66 -13.44
N TRP A 456 -31.07 35.54 -12.74
CA TRP A 456 -32.53 35.66 -12.86
C TRP A 456 -32.96 36.20 -14.23
N SER A 457 -32.17 37.08 -14.85
CA SER A 457 -32.37 37.49 -16.25
C SER A 457 -32.25 36.30 -17.21
N ALA A 458 -31.22 35.45 -17.05
CA ALA A 458 -31.04 34.25 -17.88
C ALA A 458 -32.19 33.23 -17.73
N ILE A 459 -32.77 33.10 -16.52
CA ILE A 459 -33.98 32.29 -16.29
C ILE A 459 -35.19 32.90 -17.00
N SER A 460 -35.38 34.22 -16.91
CA SER A 460 -36.49 34.91 -17.59
C SER A 460 -36.43 34.78 -19.11
N GLU A 461 -35.23 34.64 -19.68
CA GLU A 461 -34.99 34.41 -21.10
C GLU A 461 -35.10 32.93 -21.51
N GLY A 462 -35.22 32.01 -20.54
CA GLY A 462 -35.29 30.57 -20.79
C GLY A 462 -33.97 29.94 -21.23
N SER A 463 -32.83 30.60 -21.02
CA SER A 463 -31.52 30.15 -21.46
C SER A 463 -30.92 29.09 -20.52
N SER A 464 -31.13 27.81 -20.84
CA SER A 464 -30.62 26.66 -20.05
C SER A 464 -29.08 26.63 -19.91
N ILE A 465 -28.36 27.06 -20.96
CA ILE A 465 -26.89 27.08 -21.00
C ILE A 465 -26.35 28.18 -20.08
N ALA A 466 -26.80 29.42 -20.27
CA ALA A 466 -26.36 30.56 -19.46
C ALA A 466 -26.78 30.40 -17.99
N ALA A 467 -27.97 29.85 -17.73
CA ALA A 467 -28.42 29.57 -16.37
C ALA A 467 -27.48 28.61 -15.63
N TYR A 468 -26.96 27.57 -16.28
CA TYR A 468 -26.02 26.63 -15.65
C TYR A 468 -24.66 27.28 -15.34
N ASP A 469 -24.07 27.98 -16.31
CA ASP A 469 -22.73 28.57 -16.17
C ASP A 469 -22.71 29.69 -15.11
N ILE A 470 -23.72 30.58 -15.13
CA ILE A 470 -23.88 31.63 -14.12
C ILE A 470 -24.16 31.01 -12.75
N SER A 471 -25.00 29.96 -12.66
CA SER A 471 -25.26 29.26 -11.38
C SER A 471 -23.98 28.69 -10.78
N LYS A 472 -23.13 28.08 -11.62
CA LYS A 472 -21.84 27.52 -11.16
C LYS A 472 -20.93 28.62 -10.63
N GLN A 473 -20.80 29.74 -11.35
CA GLN A 473 -20.01 30.89 -10.91
C GLN A 473 -20.56 31.47 -9.60
N LEU A 474 -21.88 31.57 -9.48
CA LEU A 474 -22.57 32.10 -8.31
C LEU A 474 -22.35 31.23 -7.08
N ILE A 475 -22.46 29.89 -7.21
CA ILE A 475 -22.15 28.94 -6.13
C ILE A 475 -20.70 29.12 -5.67
N ILE A 476 -19.74 29.20 -6.60
CA ILE A 476 -18.31 29.36 -6.26
C ILE A 476 -18.07 30.65 -5.47
N GLN A 477 -18.55 31.80 -5.96
CA GLN A 477 -18.33 33.10 -5.32
C GLN A 477 -19.05 33.18 -3.96
N ARG A 478 -20.27 32.67 -3.87
CA ARG A 478 -21.06 32.63 -2.64
C ARG A 478 -20.43 31.73 -1.59
N ASP A 479 -20.05 30.50 -1.96
CA ASP A 479 -19.43 29.56 -1.04
C ASP A 479 -18.03 30.02 -0.63
N GLU A 480 -17.32 30.74 -1.51
CA GLU A 480 -16.08 31.45 -1.15
C GLU A 480 -16.32 32.52 -0.09
N LEU A 481 -17.30 33.40 -0.26
CA LEU A 481 -17.64 34.41 0.73
C LEU A 481 -18.08 33.77 2.06
N LYS A 482 -19.00 32.80 2.03
CA LYS A 482 -19.45 32.06 3.22
C LYS A 482 -18.27 31.38 3.92
N SER A 483 -17.36 30.76 3.18
CA SER A 483 -16.16 30.15 3.74
C SER A 483 -15.21 31.18 4.35
N GLN A 484 -15.06 32.37 3.76
CA GLN A 484 -14.24 33.44 4.33
C GLN A 484 -14.85 33.96 5.64
N TYR A 485 -16.18 34.10 5.72
CA TYR A 485 -16.88 34.40 6.97
C TYR A 485 -16.65 33.33 8.04
N LEU A 486 -16.89 32.06 7.72
CA LEU A 486 -16.70 30.93 8.66
C LEU A 486 -15.24 30.78 9.11
N HIS A 487 -14.27 31.13 8.24
CA HIS A 487 -12.87 31.20 8.62
C HIS A 487 -12.62 32.31 9.65
N GLN A 488 -13.11 33.53 9.41
CA GLN A 488 -12.97 34.62 10.39
C GLN A 488 -13.73 34.31 11.69
N LEU A 489 -14.92 33.70 11.61
CA LEU A 489 -15.70 33.29 12.78
C LEU A 489 -15.00 32.21 13.60
N SER A 490 -14.14 31.41 12.98
CA SER A 490 -13.32 30.46 13.74
C SER A 490 -12.09 31.06 14.40
N LEU A 491 -11.53 32.12 13.82
CA LEU A 491 -10.40 32.84 14.42
C LEU A 491 -10.88 33.78 15.53
N PHE A 492 -12.08 34.35 15.37
CA PHE A 492 -12.69 35.30 16.29
C PHE A 492 -14.11 34.85 16.70
N PRO A 493 -14.25 33.67 17.36
CA PRO A 493 -15.56 33.08 17.69
C PRO A 493 -16.38 33.90 18.68
N ASN A 494 -15.74 34.82 19.42
CA ASN A 494 -16.36 35.66 20.43
C ASN A 494 -16.62 37.10 19.95
N ASN A 495 -16.43 37.40 18.66
CA ASN A 495 -16.69 38.72 18.09
C ASN A 495 -18.14 38.84 17.61
N TRP A 496 -18.97 39.57 18.37
CA TRP A 496 -20.39 39.73 18.07
C TRP A 496 -20.68 40.51 16.77
N ILE A 497 -19.81 41.45 16.39
CA ILE A 497 -19.98 42.27 15.17
C ILE A 497 -19.83 41.39 13.93
N LEU A 498 -18.86 40.47 13.95
CA LEU A 498 -18.66 39.51 12.86
C LEU A 498 -19.86 38.55 12.72
N CYS A 499 -20.41 38.06 13.85
CA CYS A 499 -21.61 37.22 13.84
C CYS A 499 -22.83 37.97 13.27
N SER A 500 -23.03 39.23 13.68
CA SER A 500 -24.13 40.07 13.17
C SER A 500 -23.98 40.40 11.68
N HIS A 501 -22.75 40.65 11.21
CA HIS A 501 -22.48 40.89 9.79
C HIS A 501 -22.72 39.63 8.94
N PHE A 502 -22.34 38.46 9.45
CA PHE A 502 -22.62 37.18 8.79
C PHE A 502 -24.13 36.87 8.74
N ALA A 503 -24.88 37.11 9.82
CA ALA A 503 -26.33 36.95 9.84
C ALA A 503 -27.03 37.78 8.74
N LYS A 504 -26.67 39.07 8.61
CA LYS A 504 -27.19 39.94 7.55
C LYS A 504 -26.81 39.47 6.14
N ASN A 505 -25.63 38.89 5.99
CA ASN A 505 -25.19 38.34 4.71
C ASN A 505 -25.98 37.08 4.32
N LEU A 506 -26.23 36.17 5.28
CA LEU A 506 -27.06 34.98 5.08
C LEU A 506 -28.49 35.33 4.69
N GLU A 507 -29.08 36.32 5.35
CA GLU A 507 -30.42 36.82 5.00
C GLU A 507 -30.45 37.38 3.57
N ALA A 508 -29.45 38.20 3.20
CA ALA A 508 -29.46 38.91 1.93
C ALA A 508 -28.98 38.10 0.71
N LEU A 509 -28.15 37.05 0.88
CA LEU A 509 -27.56 36.28 -0.23
C LEU A 509 -28.04 34.83 -0.29
N ASP A 510 -28.42 34.26 0.84
CA ASP A 510 -28.91 32.89 0.93
C ASP A 510 -30.43 32.85 1.16
N ASN A 511 -31.06 33.88 1.76
CA ASN A 511 -32.41 33.80 2.33
C ASN A 511 -32.55 32.64 3.34
N ASN A 512 -31.50 32.42 4.16
CA ASN A 512 -31.50 31.41 5.23
C ASN A 512 -31.94 32.08 6.54
N GLN A 513 -33.23 32.12 6.80
CA GLN A 513 -33.74 32.87 7.95
C GLN A 513 -33.37 32.19 9.27
N THR A 514 -33.47 30.86 9.33
CA THR A 514 -33.13 30.09 10.54
C THR A 514 -31.66 30.25 10.93
N GLU A 515 -30.73 30.10 9.98
CA GLU A 515 -29.29 30.26 10.27
C GLU A 515 -28.96 31.72 10.59
N ALA A 516 -29.58 32.69 9.89
CA ALA A 516 -29.39 34.11 10.16
C ALA A 516 -29.89 34.50 11.57
N GLU A 517 -31.07 34.03 11.98
CA GLU A 517 -31.62 34.24 13.32
C GLU A 517 -30.74 33.61 14.39
N TYR A 518 -30.26 32.38 14.19
CA TYR A 518 -29.31 31.75 15.09
C TYR A 518 -28.06 32.62 15.29
N TRP A 519 -27.43 33.10 14.22
CA TRP A 519 -26.24 33.95 14.32
C TRP A 519 -26.55 35.35 14.88
N SER A 520 -27.73 35.89 14.62
CA SER A 520 -28.21 37.17 15.17
C SER A 520 -28.45 37.07 16.68
N ASN A 521 -29.17 36.05 17.13
CA ASN A 521 -29.43 35.75 18.54
C ASN A 521 -28.12 35.48 19.28
N ARG A 522 -27.21 34.70 18.66
CA ARG A 522 -25.87 34.46 19.20
C ARG A 522 -25.05 35.76 19.32
N ALA A 523 -25.13 36.66 18.33
CA ALA A 523 -24.46 37.96 18.41
C ALA A 523 -25.03 38.83 19.55
N GLN A 524 -26.35 38.83 19.74
CA GLN A 524 -26.99 39.55 20.85
C GLN A 524 -26.60 38.96 22.21
N ALA A 525 -26.58 37.63 22.33
CA ALA A 525 -26.15 36.93 23.54
C ALA A 525 -24.69 37.25 23.90
N MET A 526 -23.77 37.23 22.92
CA MET A 526 -22.36 37.61 23.14
C MET A 526 -22.18 39.09 23.53
N ARG A 527 -23.08 39.97 23.07
CA ARG A 527 -23.05 41.39 23.44
C ARG A 527 -23.50 41.62 24.88
N LYS A 528 -24.42 40.79 25.40
CA LYS A 528 -24.97 40.88 26.76
C LYS A 528 -24.20 40.04 27.80
N SER A 529 -23.58 38.93 27.40
CA SER A 529 -22.92 37.98 28.31
C SER A 529 -21.42 38.25 28.50
N GLU A 530 -20.95 38.14 29.74
CA GLU A 530 -19.53 38.11 30.07
C GLU A 530 -18.86 36.77 29.72
N GLN A 531 -19.62 35.68 29.57
CA GLN A 531 -19.08 34.36 29.27
C GLN A 531 -18.45 34.31 27.86
N ILE A 532 -17.28 33.67 27.79
CA ILE A 532 -16.50 33.47 26.55
C ILE A 532 -16.77 32.05 26.04
N CYS A 533 -17.19 31.91 24.79
CA CYS A 533 -17.27 30.61 24.15
C CYS A 533 -15.84 30.16 23.78
N ASP A 534 -15.26 29.31 24.61
CA ASP A 534 -13.91 28.81 24.41
C ASP A 534 -13.89 27.30 24.15
N ARG A 535 -13.45 26.93 22.95
CA ARG A 535 -13.32 25.52 22.55
C ARG A 535 -12.22 24.79 23.33
N CYS A 536 -11.17 25.50 23.74
CA CYS A 536 -10.08 24.91 24.51
C CYS A 536 -10.56 24.51 25.90
N HIS A 537 -11.35 25.37 26.54
CA HIS A 537 -11.99 25.09 27.81
C HIS A 537 -12.91 23.87 27.75
N ILE A 538 -13.87 23.88 26.82
CA ILE A 538 -14.84 22.77 26.66
C ILE A 538 -14.13 21.44 26.43
N ARG A 539 -13.16 21.38 25.51
CA ARG A 539 -12.44 20.14 25.22
C ARG A 539 -11.53 19.70 26.37
N GLY A 540 -10.93 20.65 27.10
CA GLY A 540 -10.14 20.37 28.29
C GLY A 540 -10.97 19.69 29.38
N ILE A 541 -12.14 20.25 29.69
CA ILE A 541 -13.08 19.68 30.68
C ILE A 541 -13.65 18.33 30.19
N GLN A 542 -13.94 18.17 28.90
CA GLN A 542 -14.34 16.86 28.36
C GLN A 542 -13.23 15.80 28.46
N THR A 543 -11.97 16.21 28.31
CA THR A 543 -10.82 15.30 28.45
C THR A 543 -10.60 14.92 29.91
N PHE A 544 -10.81 15.86 30.83
CA PHE A 544 -10.64 15.70 32.27
C PHE A 544 -11.91 16.10 33.02
N PRO A 545 -12.92 15.22 33.07
CA PRO A 545 -14.23 15.55 33.64
C PRO A 545 -14.20 15.83 35.15
N ASN A 546 -13.13 15.41 35.84
CA ASN A 546 -12.95 15.63 37.27
C ASN A 546 -12.39 17.03 37.60
N LEU A 547 -11.98 17.83 36.59
CA LEU A 547 -11.51 19.19 36.82
C LEU A 547 -12.68 20.14 37.14
N PRO A 548 -12.45 21.17 37.98
CA PRO A 548 -13.45 22.20 38.22
C PRO A 548 -13.74 23.01 36.95
N LEU A 549 -14.98 23.50 36.80
CA LEU A 549 -15.36 24.35 35.67
C LEU A 549 -14.74 25.76 35.73
N GLU A 550 -14.52 26.29 36.93
CA GLU A 550 -13.87 27.60 37.14
C GLU A 550 -12.89 27.48 38.32
N LEU A 551 -11.69 28.06 38.21
CA LEU A 551 -10.68 27.99 39.27
C LEU A 551 -10.98 28.91 40.46
N ARG A 552 -11.65 30.05 40.23
CA ARG A 552 -11.84 31.12 41.24
C ARG A 552 -12.90 30.81 42.32
N GLY A 553 -13.62 29.68 42.24
CA GLY A 553 -14.60 29.27 43.24
C GLY A 553 -14.06 28.41 44.40
N LEU A 554 -12.77 28.07 44.39
CA LEU A 554 -12.16 27.17 45.38
C LEU A 554 -11.56 27.89 46.59
N GLU A 555 -11.09 29.13 46.44
CA GLU A 555 -10.50 29.89 47.57
C GLU A 555 -11.57 30.49 48.50
N ASP A 556 -12.77 30.81 48.00
CA ASP A 556 -13.85 31.43 48.80
C ASP A 556 -14.72 30.42 49.57
N ASN A 557 -14.61 29.12 49.28
CA ASN A 557 -15.47 28.07 49.85
C ASN A 557 -14.98 27.47 51.17
N VAL A 558 -13.77 27.80 51.63
CA VAL A 558 -13.25 27.27 52.91
C VAL A 558 -13.80 28.05 54.13
N ASN A 559 -14.38 29.25 53.94
CA ASN A 559 -14.70 30.13 55.08
C ASN A 559 -16.09 30.79 55.09
N ARG A 560 -17.12 30.27 54.41
CA ARG A 560 -18.49 30.79 54.59
C ARG A 560 -19.55 29.70 54.72
N PRO A 561 -20.44 29.78 55.73
CA PRO A 561 -21.61 28.92 55.77
C PRO A 561 -22.55 29.31 54.63
N PHE A 562 -23.17 28.27 54.05
CA PHE A 562 -24.21 28.34 53.04
C PHE A 562 -25.23 29.48 53.29
N PHE A 563 -25.24 30.48 52.41
CA PHE A 563 -26.45 31.25 52.11
C PHE A 563 -26.47 31.59 50.62
N GLY A 564 -27.50 31.11 49.94
CA GLY A 564 -27.76 31.40 48.53
C GLY A 564 -28.07 32.88 48.32
N GLY A 565 -27.51 33.45 47.25
CA GLY A 565 -27.78 34.82 46.86
C GLY A 565 -26.76 35.34 45.86
N SER A 566 -27.08 35.21 44.58
CA SER A 566 -26.36 35.82 43.45
C SER A 566 -26.21 37.33 43.66
N ILE A 567 -24.98 37.84 43.71
CA ILE A 567 -24.68 39.26 43.48
C ILE A 567 -23.43 39.34 42.59
N ALA A 568 -23.67 39.65 41.32
CA ALA A 568 -22.65 39.97 40.33
C ALA A 568 -21.95 41.30 40.66
N SER A 569 -20.63 41.29 40.59
CA SER A 569 -19.74 42.42 40.81
C SER A 569 -19.90 43.48 39.71
N ARG A 570 -20.27 44.70 40.11
CA ARG A 570 -20.27 45.89 39.25
C ARG A 570 -18.82 46.25 38.87
N SER A 571 -18.54 46.36 37.57
CA SER A 571 -17.48 47.23 37.08
C SER A 571 -18.07 48.21 36.05
N SER A 572 -17.93 49.49 36.37
CA SER A 572 -18.45 50.64 35.62
C SER A 572 -17.43 51.10 34.58
N VAL A 573 -17.76 50.99 33.29
CA VAL A 573 -17.10 51.79 32.24
C VAL A 573 -18.14 52.30 31.23
N SER A 574 -18.15 53.63 31.13
CA SER A 574 -18.97 54.53 30.33
C SER A 574 -19.32 54.08 28.90
N ALA A 575 -20.61 54.07 28.56
CA ALA A 575 -21.12 53.97 27.19
C ALA A 575 -21.99 55.19 26.85
N ARG A 576 -21.36 56.27 26.38
CA ARG A 576 -22.04 57.36 25.64
C ARG A 576 -21.91 57.10 24.15
N SER A 577 -22.96 56.54 23.53
CA SER A 577 -23.42 56.78 22.15
C SER A 577 -24.47 55.73 21.78
N ALA A 578 -25.73 55.99 22.18
CA ALA A 578 -26.90 55.28 21.69
C ALA A 578 -27.90 56.33 21.18
N SER A 579 -27.83 56.65 19.89
CA SER A 579 -28.83 57.42 19.18
C SER A 579 -29.16 56.69 17.88
N SER A 580 -30.24 55.90 17.93
CA SER A 580 -31.14 55.44 16.85
C SER A 580 -31.66 54.04 17.17
N ILE A 581 -32.63 53.97 18.07
CA ILE A 581 -33.50 52.79 18.20
C ILE A 581 -34.86 53.24 17.67
N GLY A 582 -35.17 52.77 16.46
CA GLY A 582 -36.53 52.80 15.94
C GLY A 582 -37.42 51.94 16.84
N SER A 583 -38.58 52.49 17.14
CA SER A 583 -39.68 51.89 17.87
C SER A 583 -40.02 50.48 17.38
N VAL A 584 -40.06 49.54 18.32
CA VAL A 584 -40.68 48.23 18.15
C VAL A 584 -42.19 48.47 18.06
N ASN A 585 -42.77 48.29 16.87
CA ASN A 585 -44.21 48.15 16.68
C ASN A 585 -44.59 46.69 16.99
N GLU A 586 -45.66 46.51 17.78
CA GLU A 586 -46.19 45.24 18.27
C GLU A 586 -47.10 44.48 17.28
N ASP A 587 -47.15 44.83 16.00
CA ASP A 587 -48.03 44.19 15.00
C ASP A 587 -47.34 43.12 14.14
N SER A 588 -46.79 42.05 14.73
CA SER A 588 -46.02 41.05 13.98
C SER A 588 -46.30 39.58 14.34
N ILE A 589 -47.57 39.16 14.36
CA ILE A 589 -47.94 37.73 14.46
C ILE A 589 -48.07 37.07 13.06
N ILE A 590 -48.22 37.85 11.99
CA ILE A 590 -48.32 37.37 10.60
C ILE A 590 -46.95 37.03 9.90
N PRO A 591 -45.77 37.58 10.26
CA PRO A 591 -44.55 37.32 9.51
C PRO A 591 -43.92 35.95 9.76
N ASP A 592 -44.22 35.26 10.87
CA ASP A 592 -43.54 33.99 11.19
C ASP A 592 -44.02 32.81 10.32
N GLU A 593 -45.27 32.83 9.86
CA GLU A 593 -45.84 31.79 8.98
C GLU A 593 -45.24 31.87 7.56
N GLN A 594 -45.13 33.08 7.00
CA GLN A 594 -44.54 33.34 5.67
C GLN A 594 -43.01 33.11 5.65
N LYS A 595 -42.33 33.39 6.78
CA LYS A 595 -40.93 33.03 7.02
C LYS A 595 -40.71 31.51 6.98
N SER A 596 -41.57 30.75 7.67
CA SER A 596 -41.49 29.28 7.70
C SER A 596 -41.64 28.65 6.32
N LEU A 597 -42.56 29.16 5.49
CA LEU A 597 -42.86 28.60 4.17
C LEU A 597 -41.69 28.80 3.18
N THR A 598 -41.06 29.97 3.24
CA THR A 598 -39.94 30.35 2.38
C THR A 598 -38.70 29.50 2.68
N GLU A 599 -38.43 29.25 3.97
CA GLU A 599 -37.35 28.35 4.40
C GLU A 599 -37.64 26.89 4.03
N ASN A 600 -38.89 26.44 4.15
CA ASN A 600 -39.29 25.09 3.74
C ASN A 600 -39.02 24.84 2.25
N ILE A 601 -39.33 25.82 1.38
CA ILE A 601 -39.02 25.74 -0.07
C ILE A 601 -37.51 25.62 -0.30
N ARG A 602 -36.70 26.43 0.39
CA ARG A 602 -35.24 26.38 0.32
C ARG A 602 -34.70 24.99 0.73
N VAL A 603 -35.15 24.47 1.87
CA VAL A 603 -34.72 23.16 2.39
C VAL A 603 -35.14 22.03 1.45
N MET A 604 -36.35 22.09 0.90
CA MET A 604 -36.81 21.15 -0.13
C MET A 604 -35.89 21.17 -1.36
N GLY A 605 -35.52 22.35 -1.87
CA GLY A 605 -34.61 22.49 -3.00
C GLY A 605 -33.20 21.95 -2.73
N LEU A 606 -32.64 22.21 -1.55
CA LEU A 606 -31.31 21.70 -1.16
C LEU A 606 -31.30 20.18 -0.93
N LYS A 607 -32.40 19.60 -0.43
CA LYS A 607 -32.52 18.17 -0.14
C LYS A 607 -33.18 17.37 -1.26
N THR A 608 -33.57 18.01 -2.37
CA THR A 608 -34.25 17.34 -3.48
C THR A 608 -33.46 16.09 -3.92
N LYS A 609 -34.17 14.97 -4.07
CA LYS A 609 -33.62 13.74 -4.62
C LYS A 609 -33.43 13.95 -6.13
N ILE A 610 -32.19 13.76 -6.60
CA ILE A 610 -31.84 13.88 -8.02
C ILE A 610 -31.48 12.46 -8.52
N PRO A 611 -32.48 11.64 -8.84
CA PRO A 611 -32.27 10.22 -9.14
C PRO A 611 -31.42 10.02 -10.40
N PHE A 612 -31.59 10.86 -11.43
CA PHE A 612 -30.85 10.71 -12.69
C PHE A 612 -29.33 10.89 -12.55
N VAL A 613 -28.85 11.84 -11.72
CA VAL A 613 -27.39 11.96 -11.44
C VAL A 613 -26.90 10.81 -10.57
N THR A 614 -27.70 10.41 -9.57
CA THR A 614 -27.33 9.34 -8.64
C THR A 614 -27.18 8.00 -9.36
N ASN A 615 -28.08 7.70 -10.31
CA ASN A 615 -28.00 6.49 -11.13
C ASN A 615 -26.73 6.47 -12.00
N ILE A 616 -26.32 7.60 -12.58
CA ILE A 616 -25.06 7.69 -13.35
C ILE A 616 -23.86 7.42 -12.43
N ILE A 617 -23.81 8.04 -11.25
CA ILE A 617 -22.71 7.83 -10.28
C ILE A 617 -22.63 6.35 -9.87
N MET A 618 -23.76 5.73 -9.51
CA MET A 618 -23.81 4.31 -9.13
C MET A 618 -23.36 3.41 -10.28
N PHE A 619 -23.83 3.68 -11.49
CA PHE A 619 -23.42 2.95 -12.68
C PHE A 619 -21.90 3.05 -12.92
N THR A 620 -21.31 4.26 -12.87
CA THR A 620 -19.86 4.44 -13.03
C THR A 620 -19.07 3.67 -11.97
N ILE A 621 -19.50 3.69 -10.71
CA ILE A 621 -18.82 2.97 -9.61
C ILE A 621 -18.89 1.46 -9.80
N ILE A 622 -20.06 0.91 -10.15
CA ILE A 622 -20.24 -0.53 -10.36
C ILE A 622 -19.36 -1.02 -11.52
N ILE A 623 -19.35 -0.28 -12.65
CA ILE A 623 -18.51 -0.61 -13.80
C ILE A 623 -17.03 -0.59 -13.43
N PHE A 624 -16.58 0.43 -12.68
CA PHE A 624 -15.19 0.50 -12.24
C PHE A 624 -14.80 -0.61 -11.28
N LEU A 625 -15.64 -0.97 -10.31
CA LEU A 625 -15.33 -2.07 -9.39
C LEU A 625 -15.21 -3.42 -10.12
N ILE A 626 -16.14 -3.72 -11.04
CA ILE A 626 -16.13 -4.98 -11.77
C ILE A 626 -15.02 -5.00 -12.83
N PHE A 627 -14.98 -3.99 -13.70
CA PHE A 627 -14.11 -3.99 -14.89
C PHE A 627 -12.77 -3.28 -14.71
N GLY A 628 -12.67 -2.33 -13.78
CA GLY A 628 -11.41 -1.64 -13.48
C GLY A 628 -10.58 -2.34 -12.41
N VAL A 629 -11.21 -2.90 -11.37
CA VAL A 629 -10.46 -3.52 -10.25
C VAL A 629 -10.34 -5.03 -10.38
N VAL A 630 -11.45 -5.75 -10.63
CA VAL A 630 -11.45 -7.22 -10.61
C VAL A 630 -11.01 -7.81 -11.94
N TYR A 631 -11.59 -7.34 -13.04
CA TYR A 631 -11.39 -7.91 -14.37
C TYR A 631 -9.94 -7.92 -14.87
N PRO A 632 -9.10 -6.87 -14.68
CA PRO A 632 -7.75 -6.87 -15.26
C PRO A 632 -6.85 -8.01 -14.77
N PHE A 633 -7.12 -8.55 -13.57
CA PHE A 633 -6.37 -9.67 -13.02
C PHE A 633 -6.92 -11.04 -13.46
N MET A 634 -8.21 -11.15 -13.81
CA MET A 634 -8.83 -12.44 -14.14
C MET A 634 -8.16 -13.18 -15.31
N PRO A 635 -7.84 -12.53 -16.45
CA PRO A 635 -7.13 -13.17 -17.56
C PRO A 635 -5.73 -13.67 -17.18
N GLY A 636 -5.06 -13.01 -16.24
CA GLY A 636 -3.72 -13.38 -15.80
C GLY A 636 -3.69 -14.66 -14.97
N ILE A 637 -4.77 -14.99 -14.24
CA ILE A 637 -4.79 -16.11 -13.29
C ILE A 637 -4.52 -17.47 -13.97
N PRO A 638 -5.24 -17.88 -15.03
CA PRO A 638 -4.98 -19.16 -15.70
C PRO A 638 -3.54 -19.27 -16.21
N TYR A 639 -3.00 -18.17 -16.72
CA TYR A 639 -1.63 -18.14 -17.25
C TYR A 639 -0.58 -18.19 -16.14
N MET A 640 -0.77 -17.47 -15.03
CA MET A 640 0.12 -17.54 -13.86
C MET A 640 0.14 -18.96 -13.26
N MET A 641 -1.02 -19.63 -13.19
CA MET A 641 -1.09 -21.02 -12.75
C MET A 641 -0.34 -21.96 -13.69
N ALA A 642 -0.53 -21.80 -15.01
CA ALA A 642 0.18 -22.60 -16.01
C ALA A 642 1.70 -22.37 -15.97
N ILE A 643 2.14 -21.12 -15.86
CA ILE A 643 3.57 -20.78 -15.72
C ILE A 643 4.18 -21.37 -14.46
N SER A 644 3.49 -21.28 -13.33
CA SER A 644 3.98 -21.86 -12.08
C SER A 644 4.16 -23.37 -12.21
N SER A 645 3.30 -24.04 -12.99
CA SER A 645 3.41 -25.47 -13.25
C SER A 645 4.65 -25.85 -14.07
N ILE A 646 5.23 -24.94 -14.86
CA ILE A 646 6.48 -25.18 -15.62
C ILE A 646 7.62 -25.57 -14.69
N GLN A 647 7.67 -25.03 -13.46
CA GLN A 647 8.71 -25.41 -12.50
C GLN A 647 8.62 -26.90 -12.13
N HIS A 648 7.40 -27.43 -12.06
CA HIS A 648 7.16 -28.85 -11.80
C HIS A 648 7.57 -29.71 -12.99
N PHE A 649 7.19 -29.31 -14.21
CA PHE A 649 7.66 -29.97 -15.44
C PHE A 649 9.18 -29.94 -15.57
N TRP A 650 9.81 -28.80 -15.24
CA TRP A 650 11.26 -28.64 -15.27
C TRP A 650 11.96 -29.63 -14.35
N ALA A 651 11.49 -29.81 -13.11
CA ALA A 651 12.09 -30.76 -12.17
C ALA A 651 12.06 -32.19 -12.72
N MET A 652 10.91 -32.63 -13.26
CA MET A 652 10.80 -33.97 -13.88
C MET A 652 11.66 -34.11 -15.16
N ILE A 653 11.80 -33.05 -15.96
CA ILE A 653 12.69 -33.02 -17.13
C ILE A 653 14.17 -33.10 -16.68
N GLU A 654 14.55 -32.33 -15.66
CA GLU A 654 15.89 -32.33 -15.05
C GLU A 654 16.24 -33.73 -14.54
N ASP A 655 15.33 -34.37 -13.81
CA ASP A 655 15.55 -35.71 -13.26
C ASP A 655 15.62 -36.79 -14.35
N SER A 656 14.66 -36.82 -15.29
CA SER A 656 14.63 -37.82 -16.36
C SER A 656 15.85 -37.74 -17.28
N THR A 657 16.24 -36.54 -17.70
CA THR A 657 17.45 -36.35 -18.52
C THR A 657 18.73 -36.56 -17.73
N GLY A 658 18.73 -36.29 -16.41
CA GLY A 658 19.83 -36.60 -15.50
C GLY A 658 20.11 -38.10 -15.38
N ILE A 659 19.06 -38.93 -15.28
CA ILE A 659 19.20 -40.40 -15.29
C ILE A 659 19.82 -40.87 -16.61
N SER A 660 19.29 -40.43 -17.75
CA SER A 660 19.81 -40.76 -19.09
C SER A 660 21.28 -40.35 -19.25
N TYR A 661 21.63 -39.16 -18.77
CA TYR A 661 22.99 -38.64 -18.80
C TYR A 661 23.96 -39.55 -18.05
N ILE A 662 23.64 -39.88 -16.81
CA ILE A 662 24.46 -40.76 -15.98
C ILE A 662 24.57 -42.14 -16.63
N ALA A 663 23.47 -42.66 -17.17
CA ALA A 663 23.46 -43.96 -17.84
C ALA A 663 24.45 -44.01 -19.01
N GLY A 664 24.40 -43.03 -19.92
CA GLY A 664 25.32 -42.93 -21.06
C GLY A 664 26.79 -42.82 -20.63
N ARG A 665 27.07 -42.05 -19.58
CA ARG A 665 28.42 -41.94 -19.01
C ARG A 665 28.90 -43.24 -18.39
N VAL A 666 28.06 -43.92 -17.63
CA VAL A 666 28.45 -45.21 -17.03
C VAL A 666 28.73 -46.25 -18.10
N HIS A 667 27.92 -46.31 -19.16
CA HIS A 667 28.17 -47.19 -20.29
C HIS A 667 29.54 -46.92 -20.92
N PHE A 668 29.87 -45.65 -21.17
CA PHE A 668 31.19 -45.25 -21.68
C PHE A 668 32.35 -45.62 -20.74
N LEU A 669 32.27 -45.22 -19.47
CA LEU A 669 33.36 -45.42 -18.51
C LEU A 669 33.60 -46.90 -18.18
N LEU A 670 32.54 -47.71 -18.06
CA LEU A 670 32.69 -49.15 -17.88
C LEU A 670 33.32 -49.82 -19.11
N GLY A 671 32.91 -49.41 -20.32
CA GLY A 671 33.52 -49.89 -21.56
C GLY A 671 35.00 -49.53 -21.66
N LEU A 672 35.37 -48.31 -21.26
CA LEU A 672 36.76 -47.83 -21.24
C LEU A 672 37.62 -48.57 -20.22
N GLU A 673 37.13 -48.75 -18.99
CA GLU A 673 37.87 -49.44 -17.92
C GLU A 673 38.15 -50.91 -18.27
N ILE A 674 37.17 -51.62 -18.84
CA ILE A 674 37.41 -53.00 -19.29
C ILE A 674 38.35 -53.02 -20.50
N GLY A 675 38.26 -52.02 -21.39
CA GLY A 675 39.24 -51.82 -22.45
C GLY A 675 40.67 -51.67 -21.90
N ARG A 676 40.87 -50.86 -20.85
CA ARG A 676 42.16 -50.66 -20.15
C ARG A 676 42.70 -51.95 -19.53
N ILE A 677 41.83 -52.77 -18.94
CA ILE A 677 42.21 -54.06 -18.31
C ILE A 677 42.54 -55.11 -19.36
N ALA A 678 41.69 -55.24 -20.39
CA ALA A 678 41.76 -56.33 -21.35
C ALA A 678 42.75 -56.07 -22.49
N LEU A 679 42.97 -54.80 -22.88
CA LEU A 679 43.84 -54.36 -23.96
C LEU A 679 44.71 -53.13 -23.57
N PRO A 680 45.65 -53.25 -22.62
CA PRO A 680 46.46 -52.12 -22.13
C PRO A 680 47.37 -51.47 -23.19
N SER A 681 47.65 -52.17 -24.28
CA SER A 681 48.43 -51.66 -25.41
C SER A 681 47.66 -50.63 -26.26
N MET A 682 46.33 -50.68 -26.21
CA MET A 682 45.42 -49.87 -27.03
C MET A 682 44.63 -48.86 -26.20
N PHE A 683 44.29 -49.24 -24.97
CA PHE A 683 43.72 -48.37 -23.95
C PHE A 683 44.78 -48.18 -22.86
N PRO A 684 45.66 -47.17 -22.98
CA PRO A 684 46.74 -46.97 -22.03
C PRO A 684 46.20 -46.73 -20.62
N SER A 685 47.00 -47.07 -19.60
CA SER A 685 46.71 -46.61 -18.23
C SER A 685 46.74 -45.08 -18.19
N ILE A 686 46.02 -44.49 -17.23
CA ILE A 686 45.95 -43.03 -17.02
C ILE A 686 47.35 -42.41 -16.97
N GLU A 687 48.31 -43.07 -16.31
CA GLU A 687 49.69 -42.58 -16.21
C GLU A 687 50.36 -42.46 -17.59
N LYS A 688 50.19 -43.50 -18.43
CA LYS A 688 50.75 -43.54 -19.78
C LYS A 688 50.02 -42.63 -20.74
N GLU A 689 48.71 -42.47 -20.58
CA GLU A 689 47.88 -41.49 -21.29
C GLU A 689 48.34 -40.05 -21.01
N TRP A 690 48.62 -39.73 -19.74
CA TRP A 690 49.19 -38.43 -19.34
C TRP A 690 50.58 -38.17 -19.92
N GLU A 691 51.43 -39.20 -20.02
CA GLU A 691 52.73 -39.10 -20.67
C GLU A 691 52.62 -38.80 -22.17
N ILE A 692 51.63 -39.40 -22.86
CA ILE A 692 51.40 -39.23 -24.29
C ILE A 692 50.80 -37.85 -24.59
N LEU A 693 49.74 -37.48 -23.88
CA LEU A 693 48.94 -36.28 -24.20
C LEU A 693 49.46 -35.00 -23.53
N LYS A 694 50.27 -35.13 -22.47
CA LYS A 694 50.88 -34.02 -21.70
C LYS A 694 49.88 -32.89 -21.37
N PRO A 695 48.74 -33.17 -20.73
CA PRO A 695 47.67 -32.19 -20.50
C PRO A 695 48.02 -31.08 -19.49
N GLY A 696 49.19 -31.13 -18.83
CA GLY A 696 49.63 -30.15 -17.84
C GLY A 696 49.23 -30.50 -16.40
N ASN A 697 49.14 -29.49 -15.52
CA ASN A 697 48.84 -29.65 -14.07
C ASN A 697 47.34 -29.79 -13.77
N GLU A 698 46.56 -30.36 -14.68
CA GLU A 698 45.11 -30.50 -14.51
C GLU A 698 44.77 -31.65 -13.55
N PRO A 699 43.69 -31.52 -12.75
CA PRO A 699 43.26 -32.59 -11.86
C PRO A 699 42.90 -33.83 -12.68
N GLN A 700 43.42 -34.99 -12.27
CA GLN A 700 43.15 -36.26 -12.92
C GLN A 700 41.74 -36.74 -12.55
N TYR A 701 40.90 -36.97 -13.56
CA TYR A 701 39.62 -37.64 -13.39
C TYR A 701 39.85 -39.15 -13.45
N ILE A 702 39.63 -39.85 -12.34
CA ILE A 702 39.85 -41.30 -12.24
C ILE A 702 38.50 -42.01 -12.42
N ALA A 703 38.30 -42.68 -13.57
CA ALA A 703 37.04 -43.36 -13.89
C ALA A 703 36.58 -44.34 -12.79
N SER A 704 37.51 -45.05 -12.15
CA SER A 704 37.19 -46.02 -11.11
C SER A 704 36.61 -45.41 -9.83
N GLU A 705 37.02 -44.20 -9.44
CA GLU A 705 36.46 -43.49 -8.29
C GLU A 705 35.08 -42.89 -8.63
N VAL A 706 34.89 -42.51 -9.88
CA VAL A 706 33.70 -41.81 -10.37
C VAL A 706 32.52 -42.76 -10.59
N LEU A 707 32.76 -43.99 -11.06
CA LEU A 707 31.70 -44.95 -11.38
C LEU A 707 30.78 -45.24 -10.18
N HIS A 708 31.34 -45.36 -8.97
CA HIS A 708 30.54 -45.52 -7.75
C HIS A 708 29.67 -44.28 -7.46
N VAL A 709 30.22 -43.08 -7.62
CA VAL A 709 29.50 -41.81 -7.44
C VAL A 709 28.38 -41.66 -8.47
N LEU A 710 28.61 -42.10 -9.71
CA LEU A 710 27.60 -42.12 -10.75
C LEU A 710 26.47 -43.11 -10.44
N ALA A 711 26.77 -44.30 -9.91
CA ALA A 711 25.76 -45.25 -9.45
C ALA A 711 24.89 -44.68 -8.32
N GLU A 712 25.50 -44.01 -7.34
CA GLU A 712 24.78 -43.32 -6.25
C GLU A 712 23.88 -42.20 -6.82
N ASN A 713 24.42 -41.37 -7.70
CA ASN A 713 23.65 -40.30 -8.34
C ASN A 713 22.49 -40.86 -9.19
N PHE A 714 22.70 -41.97 -9.91
CA PHE A 714 21.66 -42.64 -10.69
C PHE A 714 20.48 -43.05 -9.81
N SER A 715 20.76 -43.74 -8.69
CA SER A 715 19.74 -44.11 -7.70
C SER A 715 19.04 -42.88 -7.12
N ARG A 716 19.80 -41.82 -6.79
CA ARG A 716 19.24 -40.59 -6.24
C ARG A 716 18.28 -39.91 -7.21
N TYR A 717 18.62 -39.85 -8.50
CA TYR A 717 17.73 -39.26 -9.51
C TYR A 717 16.48 -40.10 -9.76
N ILE A 718 16.55 -41.43 -9.64
CA ILE A 718 15.35 -42.30 -9.67
C ILE A 718 14.41 -41.92 -8.51
N ASP A 719 14.95 -41.82 -7.29
CA ASP A 719 14.15 -41.43 -6.11
C ASP A 719 13.54 -40.04 -6.28
N MET A 720 14.31 -39.08 -6.81
CA MET A 720 13.82 -37.73 -7.11
C MET A 720 12.71 -37.75 -8.16
N LEU A 721 12.88 -38.49 -9.26
CA LEU A 721 11.89 -38.60 -10.33
C LEU A 721 10.59 -39.22 -9.81
N ILE A 722 10.65 -40.33 -9.07
CA ILE A 722 9.46 -40.99 -8.49
C ILE A 722 8.76 -40.06 -7.51
N ARG A 723 9.52 -39.37 -6.65
CA ARG A 723 8.98 -38.40 -5.69
C ARG A 723 8.29 -37.24 -6.42
N ASP A 724 8.89 -36.73 -7.47
CA ASP A 724 8.39 -35.57 -8.20
C ASP A 724 7.17 -35.94 -9.07
N ILE A 725 7.16 -37.13 -9.69
CA ILE A 725 5.95 -37.70 -10.31
C ILE A 725 4.84 -37.84 -9.28
N GLY A 726 5.12 -38.39 -8.09
CA GLY A 726 4.13 -38.54 -7.03
C GLY A 726 3.59 -37.20 -6.51
N ARG A 727 4.47 -36.21 -6.34
CA ARG A 727 4.11 -34.87 -5.86
C ARG A 727 3.25 -34.10 -6.85
N TYR A 728 3.43 -34.31 -8.15
CA TYR A 728 2.78 -33.54 -9.21
C TYR A 728 1.82 -34.36 -10.09
N TYR A 729 1.46 -35.57 -9.65
CA TYR A 729 0.68 -36.53 -10.42
C TYR A 729 -0.61 -35.94 -11.01
N ASP A 730 -1.37 -35.17 -10.24
CA ASP A 730 -2.63 -34.57 -10.71
C ASP A 730 -2.44 -33.60 -11.89
N ASN A 731 -1.29 -32.91 -11.94
CA ASN A 731 -0.98 -31.96 -13.00
C ASN A 731 -0.43 -32.64 -14.26
N THR A 732 0.15 -33.83 -14.11
CA THR A 732 0.84 -34.54 -15.19
C THR A 732 0.26 -35.90 -15.51
N LYS A 733 -0.95 -36.22 -15.03
CA LYS A 733 -1.59 -37.53 -15.09
C LYS A 733 -1.38 -38.29 -16.41
N THR A 734 -1.61 -37.64 -17.55
CA THR A 734 -1.48 -38.28 -18.87
C THR A 734 -0.06 -38.75 -19.18
N VAL A 735 0.96 -38.01 -18.74
CA VAL A 735 2.36 -38.40 -18.94
C VAL A 735 2.86 -39.23 -17.75
N ALA A 736 2.46 -38.94 -16.52
CA ALA A 736 2.79 -39.79 -15.37
C ALA A 736 2.30 -41.24 -15.56
N GLU A 737 1.11 -41.45 -16.15
CA GLU A 737 0.62 -42.79 -16.48
C GLU A 737 1.54 -43.50 -17.48
N SER A 738 2.08 -42.80 -18.49
CA SER A 738 2.98 -43.43 -19.46
C SER A 738 4.28 -43.93 -18.82
N PHE A 739 4.77 -43.28 -17.75
CA PHE A 739 5.92 -43.77 -16.98
C PHE A 739 5.65 -45.13 -16.32
N PHE A 740 4.45 -45.35 -15.79
CA PHE A 740 4.11 -46.60 -15.10
C PHE A 740 3.59 -47.69 -16.04
N THR A 741 2.99 -47.33 -17.18
CA THR A 741 2.37 -48.31 -18.09
C THR A 741 3.27 -48.74 -19.24
N THR A 742 4.29 -47.94 -19.60
CA THR A 742 5.18 -48.31 -20.71
C THR A 742 6.09 -49.45 -20.26
N THR A 743 6.20 -50.46 -21.12
CA THR A 743 7.15 -51.56 -20.94
C THR A 743 8.30 -51.42 -21.91
N ILE A 744 9.52 -51.73 -21.45
CA ILE A 744 10.71 -51.82 -22.29
C ILE A 744 11.29 -53.22 -22.20
N ASP A 745 11.97 -53.61 -23.26
CA ASP A 745 12.64 -54.91 -23.38
C ASP A 745 13.99 -54.86 -22.66
N VAL A 746 14.14 -55.69 -21.61
CA VAL A 746 15.31 -55.71 -20.72
C VAL A 746 15.85 -57.14 -20.61
N TYR A 747 17.16 -57.31 -20.65
CA TYR A 747 17.85 -58.58 -20.46
C TYR A 747 18.08 -58.87 -18.95
N TYR A 748 17.80 -60.12 -18.54
CA TYR A 748 17.95 -60.61 -17.17
C TYR A 748 19.05 -61.68 -17.03
N THR A 749 19.55 -61.85 -15.80
CA THR A 749 20.47 -62.94 -15.41
C THR A 749 19.95 -64.31 -15.84
N GLY A 750 20.56 -64.88 -16.88
CA GLY A 750 20.23 -66.22 -17.41
C GLY A 750 19.20 -66.25 -18.54
N ALA A 751 18.66 -65.11 -18.97
CA ALA A 751 17.73 -65.02 -20.10
C ALA A 751 18.49 -64.83 -21.43
N THR A 752 18.16 -65.64 -22.44
CA THR A 752 18.71 -65.51 -23.81
C THR A 752 17.92 -64.55 -24.69
N GLU A 753 16.71 -64.18 -24.27
CA GLU A 753 15.81 -63.26 -24.96
C GLU A 753 15.43 -62.11 -24.01
N PRO A 754 15.22 -60.89 -24.53
CA PRO A 754 14.80 -59.76 -23.72
C PRO A 754 13.36 -59.96 -23.21
N VAL A 755 13.08 -59.44 -22.01
CA VAL A 755 11.79 -59.54 -21.35
C VAL A 755 11.19 -58.14 -21.19
N ALA A 756 9.94 -57.98 -21.61
CA ALA A 756 9.20 -56.73 -21.46
C ALA A 756 8.86 -56.46 -19.98
N VAL A 757 9.38 -55.37 -19.42
CA VAL A 757 9.22 -54.99 -18.00
C VAL A 757 8.81 -53.54 -17.87
N SER A 758 8.19 -53.17 -16.75
CA SER A 758 7.81 -51.78 -16.49
C SER A 758 9.06 -50.91 -16.30
N ILE A 759 8.97 -49.61 -16.61
CA ILE A 759 10.08 -48.67 -16.43
C ILE A 759 10.59 -48.59 -14.99
N PRO A 760 9.73 -48.47 -13.93
CA PRO A 760 10.21 -48.46 -12.55
C PRO A 760 11.00 -49.72 -12.19
N ASP A 761 10.55 -50.89 -12.68
CA ASP A 761 11.25 -52.15 -12.46
C ASP A 761 12.59 -52.14 -13.19
N ALA A 762 12.62 -51.75 -14.48
CA ALA A 762 13.85 -51.64 -15.26
C ALA A 762 14.89 -50.70 -14.61
N LEU A 763 14.46 -49.53 -14.14
CA LEU A 763 15.31 -48.57 -13.43
C LEU A 763 15.86 -49.15 -12.13
N SER A 764 15.02 -49.84 -11.35
CA SER A 764 15.42 -50.49 -10.10
C SER A 764 16.43 -51.60 -10.34
N TYR A 765 16.20 -52.43 -11.37
CA TYR A 765 17.12 -53.49 -11.77
C TYR A 765 18.47 -52.91 -12.21
N THR A 766 18.47 -51.94 -13.13
CA THR A 766 19.69 -51.30 -13.62
C THR A 766 20.44 -50.60 -12.49
N SER A 767 19.75 -49.89 -11.59
CA SER A 767 20.37 -49.27 -10.42
C SER A 767 21.07 -50.30 -9.53
N ALA A 768 20.47 -51.48 -9.31
CA ALA A 768 21.11 -52.55 -8.53
C ALA A 768 22.34 -53.14 -9.22
N GLN A 769 22.32 -53.30 -10.54
CA GLN A 769 23.47 -53.81 -11.30
C GLN A 769 24.65 -52.82 -11.31
N LEU A 770 24.38 -51.51 -11.30
CA LEU A 770 25.42 -50.48 -11.27
C LEU A 770 26.33 -50.55 -10.03
N PHE A 771 25.81 -51.05 -8.90
CA PHE A 771 26.61 -51.29 -7.68
C PHE A 771 27.47 -52.56 -7.74
N GLY A 772 27.41 -53.33 -8.84
CA GLY A 772 28.29 -54.49 -9.06
C GLY A 772 29.75 -54.12 -9.30
N TYR A 773 30.04 -52.88 -9.70
CA TYR A 773 31.39 -52.37 -9.89
C TYR A 773 32.07 -52.01 -8.55
N HIS A 774 33.31 -52.48 -8.33
CA HIS A 774 34.09 -52.13 -7.15
C HIS A 774 35.49 -51.60 -7.54
N PRO A 775 35.89 -50.40 -7.10
CA PRO A 775 37.14 -49.75 -7.55
C PRO A 775 38.41 -50.50 -7.16
N GLU A 776 38.38 -51.21 -6.03
CA GLU A 776 39.52 -52.00 -5.54
C GLU A 776 39.73 -53.31 -6.30
N ASN A 777 38.73 -53.76 -7.06
CA ASN A 777 38.76 -55.05 -7.73
C ASN A 777 39.08 -54.83 -9.22
N ARG A 778 40.34 -55.11 -9.63
CA ARG A 778 40.82 -54.91 -11.01
C ARG A 778 40.66 -56.16 -11.88
N THR A 779 39.57 -56.90 -11.72
CA THR A 779 39.29 -58.10 -12.51
C THR A 779 38.57 -57.75 -13.81
N ASN A 780 38.76 -58.55 -14.86
CA ASN A 780 37.95 -58.40 -16.07
C ASN A 780 36.47 -58.75 -15.75
N TYR A 781 35.58 -57.79 -15.99
CA TYR A 781 34.14 -57.90 -15.73
C TYR A 781 33.33 -58.34 -16.95
N SER A 782 33.95 -58.55 -18.11
CA SER A 782 33.27 -58.91 -19.37
C SER A 782 32.37 -60.14 -19.26
N ASP A 783 32.76 -61.12 -18.44
CA ASP A 783 32.05 -62.39 -18.27
C ASP A 783 31.05 -62.34 -17.10
N GLN A 784 31.03 -61.24 -16.33
CA GLN A 784 30.12 -61.10 -15.21
C GLN A 784 28.75 -60.67 -15.70
N ALA A 785 27.74 -61.38 -15.20
CA ALA A 785 26.37 -61.20 -15.64
C ALA A 785 25.90 -59.74 -15.49
N TRP A 786 26.15 -59.11 -14.32
CA TRP A 786 25.76 -57.72 -14.05
C TRP A 786 26.31 -56.71 -15.07
N TYR A 787 27.53 -56.93 -15.57
CA TYR A 787 28.16 -56.04 -16.55
C TYR A 787 27.45 -56.13 -17.90
N GLN A 788 27.25 -57.35 -18.42
CA GLN A 788 26.56 -57.55 -19.70
C GLN A 788 25.14 -56.95 -19.67
N PHE A 789 24.39 -57.15 -18.58
CA PHE A 789 23.06 -56.54 -18.44
C PHE A 789 23.10 -55.01 -18.39
N THR A 790 24.07 -54.45 -17.68
CA THR A 790 24.22 -53.00 -17.59
C THR A 790 24.46 -52.40 -18.97
N MET A 791 25.34 -53.01 -19.77
CA MET A 791 25.65 -52.55 -21.12
C MET A 791 24.46 -52.73 -22.09
N ASP A 792 23.72 -53.83 -22.00
CA ASP A 792 22.62 -54.12 -22.93
C ASP A 792 21.33 -53.31 -22.63
N ASN A 793 21.09 -52.93 -21.37
CA ASN A 793 19.81 -52.32 -20.95
C ASN A 793 19.83 -50.78 -20.83
N ILE A 794 21.00 -50.19 -20.58
CA ILE A 794 21.12 -48.74 -20.31
C ILE A 794 20.57 -47.87 -21.44
N ILE A 795 20.75 -48.31 -22.69
CA ILE A 795 20.40 -47.53 -23.88
C ILE A 795 18.89 -47.42 -24.03
N SER A 796 18.20 -48.55 -23.93
CA SER A 796 16.74 -48.62 -24.03
C SER A 796 16.06 -47.81 -22.92
N ILE A 797 16.64 -47.78 -21.72
CA ILE A 797 16.18 -46.93 -20.61
C ILE A 797 16.39 -45.44 -20.95
N SER A 798 17.57 -45.09 -21.45
CA SER A 798 17.92 -43.70 -21.79
C SER A 798 17.04 -43.12 -22.90
N ASP A 799 16.79 -43.90 -23.95
CA ASP A 799 15.92 -43.52 -25.06
C ASP A 799 14.47 -43.29 -24.62
N PHE A 800 13.94 -44.18 -23.76
CA PHE A 800 12.63 -43.98 -23.15
C PHE A 800 12.57 -42.68 -22.36
N LEU A 801 13.57 -42.40 -21.50
CA LEU A 801 13.58 -41.23 -20.64
C LEU A 801 13.69 -39.91 -21.42
N PHE A 802 14.41 -39.88 -22.54
CA PHE A 802 14.40 -38.71 -23.44
C PHE A 802 13.05 -38.54 -24.14
N ALA A 803 12.41 -39.62 -24.59
CA ALA A 803 11.06 -39.57 -25.15
C ALA A 803 10.03 -39.10 -24.09
N TYR A 804 10.21 -39.52 -22.84
CA TYR A 804 9.42 -39.09 -21.70
C TYR A 804 9.63 -37.60 -21.38
N ALA A 805 10.88 -37.13 -21.35
CA ALA A 805 11.21 -35.71 -21.16
C ALA A 805 10.62 -34.81 -22.26
N ARG A 806 10.69 -35.26 -23.53
CA ARG A 806 10.03 -34.56 -24.66
C ARG A 806 8.51 -34.54 -24.51
N SER A 807 7.91 -35.62 -24.01
CA SER A 807 6.47 -35.68 -23.74
C SER A 807 6.05 -34.74 -22.59
N LEU A 808 6.85 -34.66 -21.51
CA LEU A 808 6.67 -33.69 -20.44
C LEU A 808 6.75 -32.25 -20.95
N PHE A 809 7.75 -31.96 -21.79
CA PHE A 809 7.90 -30.66 -22.42
C PHE A 809 6.67 -30.30 -23.27
N GLN A 810 6.22 -31.20 -24.16
CA GLN A 810 5.06 -30.94 -25.01
C GLN A 810 3.80 -30.68 -24.18
N ASN A 811 3.56 -31.47 -23.14
CA ASN A 811 2.45 -31.25 -22.21
C ASN A 811 2.52 -29.89 -21.51
N SER A 812 3.72 -29.43 -21.14
CA SER A 812 3.90 -28.11 -20.55
C SER A 812 3.55 -26.99 -21.53
N VAL A 813 3.97 -27.11 -22.80
CA VAL A 813 3.66 -26.15 -23.87
C VAL A 813 2.16 -26.13 -24.14
N ASP A 814 1.53 -27.30 -24.24
CA ASP A 814 0.09 -27.44 -24.47
C ASP A 814 -0.73 -26.86 -23.31
N SER A 815 -0.28 -27.05 -22.07
CA SER A 815 -0.89 -26.45 -20.88
C SER A 815 -0.85 -24.91 -20.95
N ILE A 816 0.31 -24.34 -21.29
CA ILE A 816 0.46 -22.89 -21.46
C ILE A 816 -0.39 -22.38 -22.62
N ALA A 817 -0.36 -23.04 -23.78
CA ALA A 817 -1.14 -22.66 -24.96
C ALA A 817 -2.65 -22.70 -24.69
N LYS A 818 -3.12 -23.74 -23.98
CA LYS A 818 -4.51 -23.86 -23.53
C LYS A 818 -4.87 -22.75 -22.55
N SER A 819 -4.00 -22.42 -21.59
CA SER A 819 -4.21 -21.33 -20.65
C SER A 819 -4.30 -19.98 -21.35
N LEU A 820 -3.40 -19.69 -22.30
CA LEU A 820 -3.42 -18.47 -23.12
C LEU A 820 -4.69 -18.37 -23.97
N LYS A 821 -5.15 -19.49 -24.55
CA LYS A 821 -6.41 -19.55 -25.30
C LYS A 821 -7.61 -19.25 -24.41
N ILE A 822 -7.64 -19.79 -23.19
CA ILE A 822 -8.69 -19.50 -22.19
C ILE A 822 -8.63 -18.01 -21.81
N SER A 823 -7.47 -17.49 -21.45
CA SER A 823 -7.27 -16.08 -21.10
C SER A 823 -7.71 -15.15 -22.23
N ARG A 824 -7.34 -15.45 -23.48
CA ARG A 824 -7.77 -14.68 -24.67
C ARG A 824 -9.29 -14.71 -24.85
N ASN A 825 -9.92 -15.86 -24.69
CA ASN A 825 -11.37 -15.98 -24.81
C ASN A 825 -12.08 -15.19 -23.70
N VAL A 826 -11.57 -15.24 -22.46
CA VAL A 826 -12.07 -14.44 -21.33
C VAL A 826 -11.95 -12.95 -21.65
N VAL A 827 -10.80 -12.50 -22.14
CA VAL A 827 -10.59 -11.08 -22.51
C VAL A 827 -11.60 -10.62 -23.55
N ILE A 828 -11.75 -11.37 -24.66
CA ILE A 828 -12.67 -11.01 -25.74
C ILE A 828 -14.12 -10.94 -25.24
N VAL A 829 -14.58 -11.94 -24.47
CA VAL A 829 -15.96 -12.00 -23.96
C VAL A 829 -16.24 -10.83 -23.01
N PHE A 830 -15.33 -10.55 -22.07
CA PHE A 830 -15.54 -9.50 -21.09
C PHE A 830 -15.32 -8.10 -21.66
N ASP A 831 -14.44 -7.89 -22.64
CA ASP A 831 -14.29 -6.60 -23.33
C ASP A 831 -15.54 -6.28 -24.17
N ILE A 832 -16.11 -7.28 -24.85
CA ILE A 832 -17.40 -7.11 -25.56
C ILE A 832 -18.51 -6.80 -24.55
N LEU A 833 -18.57 -7.50 -23.42
CA LEU A 833 -19.53 -7.24 -22.37
C LEU A 833 -19.37 -5.82 -21.78
N LEU A 834 -18.14 -5.40 -21.51
CA LEU A 834 -17.81 -4.05 -21.04
C LEU A 834 -18.32 -3.01 -22.03
N PHE A 835 -18.06 -3.18 -23.33
CA PHE A 835 -18.54 -2.28 -24.37
C PHE A 835 -20.07 -2.22 -24.42
N LEU A 836 -20.75 -3.38 -24.44
CA LEU A 836 -22.21 -3.48 -24.48
C LEU A 836 -22.88 -2.84 -23.26
N VAL A 837 -22.37 -3.10 -22.05
CA VAL A 837 -22.90 -2.51 -20.83
C VAL A 837 -22.63 -1.01 -20.82
N SER A 838 -21.44 -0.57 -21.26
CA SER A 838 -21.07 0.84 -21.31
C SER A 838 -21.92 1.67 -22.27
N LEU A 839 -22.54 1.07 -23.29
CA LEU A 839 -23.51 1.76 -24.15
C LEU A 839 -24.71 2.31 -23.38
N PHE A 840 -25.08 1.73 -22.23
CA PHE A 840 -26.15 2.25 -21.38
C PHE A 840 -25.81 3.59 -20.70
N PHE A 841 -24.53 3.99 -20.65
CA PHE A 841 -24.11 5.27 -20.09
C PHE A 841 -24.60 6.47 -20.91
N TYR A 842 -24.57 6.38 -22.25
CA TYR A 842 -24.92 7.52 -23.12
C TYR A 842 -26.42 7.89 -23.05
N PRO A 843 -27.38 6.93 -23.04
CA PRO A 843 -28.77 7.22 -22.75
C PRO A 843 -28.99 7.90 -21.40
N LEU A 844 -28.27 7.47 -20.34
CA LEU A 844 -28.37 8.10 -19.01
C LEU A 844 -27.86 9.54 -19.04
N LEU A 845 -26.77 9.82 -19.75
CA LEU A 845 -26.24 11.16 -19.94
C LEU A 845 -27.17 12.07 -20.77
N ASN A 846 -27.86 11.51 -21.77
CA ASN A 846 -28.90 12.24 -22.50
C ASN A 846 -30.12 12.53 -21.63
N GLN A 847 -30.50 11.61 -20.72
CA GLN A 847 -31.54 11.88 -19.73
C GLN A 847 -31.15 13.01 -18.79
N LEU A 848 -29.89 13.08 -18.35
CA LEU A 848 -29.36 14.17 -17.54
C LEU A 848 -29.62 15.55 -18.18
N LYS A 849 -29.27 15.71 -19.47
CA LYS A 849 -29.52 16.96 -20.20
C LYS A 849 -31.01 17.29 -20.35
N LYS A 850 -31.82 16.30 -20.76
CA LYS A 850 -33.27 16.49 -20.92
C LYS A 850 -33.95 16.92 -19.61
N LYS A 851 -33.59 16.29 -18.49
CA LYS A 851 -34.18 16.58 -17.17
C LYS A 851 -33.76 17.95 -16.63
N TRP A 852 -32.52 18.38 -16.92
CA TRP A 852 -32.06 19.75 -16.65
C TRP A 852 -32.85 20.79 -17.46
N ASP A 853 -33.02 20.58 -18.77
CA ASP A 853 -33.78 21.51 -19.62
C ASP A 853 -35.25 21.63 -19.19
N ILE A 854 -35.86 20.54 -18.72
CA ILE A 854 -37.21 20.55 -18.14
C ILE A 854 -37.26 21.43 -16.88
N ALA A 855 -36.27 21.32 -15.99
CA ALA A 855 -36.20 22.14 -14.77
C ALA A 855 -36.10 23.63 -15.09
N ILE A 856 -35.24 24.03 -16.04
CA ILE A 856 -35.10 25.45 -16.43
C ILE A 856 -36.36 25.96 -17.14
N LYS A 857 -36.98 25.16 -18.02
CA LYS A 857 -38.24 25.54 -18.69
C LYS A 857 -39.38 25.75 -17.69
N ALA A 858 -39.46 24.95 -16.63
CA ALA A 858 -40.46 25.14 -15.58
C ALA A 858 -40.22 26.43 -14.79
N LEU A 859 -38.96 26.78 -14.50
CA LEU A 859 -38.59 28.04 -13.86
C LEU A 859 -38.89 29.26 -14.75
N ALA A 860 -38.66 29.16 -16.06
CA ALA A 860 -38.93 30.24 -17.00
C ALA A 860 -40.44 30.57 -17.16
N LYS A 861 -41.34 29.65 -16.78
CA LYS A 861 -42.80 29.86 -16.78
C LYS A 861 -43.32 30.70 -15.61
N LEU A 862 -42.45 31.10 -14.66
CA LEU A 862 -42.82 31.96 -13.54
C LEU A 862 -43.35 33.33 -14.02
N PRO A 863 -44.30 33.96 -13.30
CA PRO A 863 -44.78 35.30 -13.64
C PRO A 863 -43.63 36.31 -13.70
N LYS A 864 -43.53 37.05 -14.81
CA LYS A 864 -42.47 38.06 -15.00
C LYS A 864 -42.44 39.11 -13.88
N SER A 865 -43.60 39.46 -13.32
CA SER A 865 -43.72 40.36 -12.18
C SER A 865 -42.95 39.87 -10.94
N SER A 866 -43.03 38.57 -10.63
CA SER A 866 -42.33 37.95 -9.50
C SER A 866 -40.81 37.89 -9.71
N ILE A 867 -40.37 37.64 -10.96
CA ILE A 867 -38.95 37.66 -11.31
C ILE A 867 -38.40 39.10 -11.22
N HIS A 868 -39.12 40.10 -11.75
CA HIS A 868 -38.72 41.51 -11.68
C HIS A 868 -38.67 42.03 -10.23
N GLN A 869 -39.60 41.62 -9.37
CA GLN A 869 -39.57 41.95 -7.94
C GLN A 869 -38.33 41.37 -7.25
N THR A 870 -37.97 40.13 -7.59
CA THR A 870 -36.75 39.47 -7.07
C THR A 870 -35.48 40.21 -7.51
N VAL A 871 -35.41 40.61 -8.79
CA VAL A 871 -34.32 41.42 -9.33
C VAL A 871 -34.26 42.81 -8.66
N ALA A 872 -35.41 43.44 -8.42
CA ALA A 872 -35.51 44.72 -7.74
C ALA A 872 -35.03 44.65 -6.28
N ASN A 873 -35.28 43.55 -5.58
CA ASN A 873 -34.76 43.34 -4.20
C ASN A 873 -33.22 43.31 -4.18
N PHE A 874 -32.58 42.66 -5.15
CA PHE A 874 -31.12 42.65 -5.25
C PHE A 874 -30.54 44.02 -5.66
N SER A 875 -31.27 44.82 -6.45
CA SER A 875 -30.84 46.14 -6.91
C SER A 875 -31.05 47.26 -5.88
N ALA A 876 -32.19 47.31 -5.19
CA ALA A 876 -32.51 48.31 -4.16
C ALA A 876 -31.53 48.24 -2.96
N SER A 877 -31.13 47.02 -2.60
CA SER A 877 -30.12 46.74 -1.57
C SER A 877 -28.71 47.26 -1.91
N SER A 878 -28.45 47.63 -3.16
CA SER A 878 -27.16 48.15 -3.65
C SER A 878 -27.10 49.69 -3.73
N ALA A 879 -28.24 50.38 -3.58
CA ALA A 879 -28.38 51.82 -3.85
C ALA A 879 -27.92 52.74 -2.68
N ASN A 880 -27.59 52.19 -1.51
CA ASN A 880 -27.27 52.98 -0.31
C ASN A 880 -25.85 53.59 -0.26
N VAL A 881 -25.13 53.68 -1.38
CA VAL A 881 -23.80 54.33 -1.45
C VAL A 881 -23.72 55.21 -2.69
N LYS A 882 -23.26 56.46 -2.53
CA LYS A 882 -22.95 57.41 -3.60
C LYS A 882 -21.83 56.85 -4.49
N VAL A 883 -22.19 56.12 -5.54
CA VAL A 883 -21.32 55.71 -6.65
C VAL A 883 -21.86 56.39 -7.89
N SER A 884 -21.00 56.94 -8.77
CA SER A 884 -21.47 57.65 -9.97
C SER A 884 -22.19 56.71 -10.93
N ASP A 885 -23.20 57.21 -11.62
CA ASP A 885 -24.04 56.40 -12.52
C ASP A 885 -23.24 55.82 -13.70
N GLU A 886 -22.16 56.48 -14.12
CA GLU A 886 -21.23 55.99 -15.16
C GLU A 886 -20.47 54.73 -14.72
N GLU A 887 -20.02 54.68 -13.45
CA GLU A 887 -19.27 53.54 -12.91
C GLU A 887 -20.19 52.32 -12.69
N ARG A 888 -21.49 52.56 -12.46
CA ARG A 888 -22.53 51.52 -12.44
C ARG A 888 -22.81 50.96 -13.83
N LEU A 889 -22.98 51.83 -14.83
CA LEU A 889 -23.26 51.43 -16.20
C LEU A 889 -22.08 50.61 -16.77
N TYR A 890 -20.86 51.11 -16.60
CA TYR A 890 -19.64 50.44 -17.05
C TYR A 890 -19.43 49.08 -16.39
N ASN A 891 -19.63 48.96 -15.07
CA ASN A 891 -19.56 47.67 -14.39
C ASN A 891 -20.67 46.71 -14.82
N SER A 892 -21.87 47.21 -15.13
CA SER A 892 -22.97 46.37 -15.61
C SER A 892 -22.73 45.84 -17.03
N GLU A 893 -22.22 46.69 -17.94
CA GLU A 893 -21.88 46.33 -19.32
C GLU A 893 -20.63 45.43 -19.39
N PHE A 894 -19.62 45.71 -18.56
CA PHE A 894 -18.44 44.87 -18.47
C PHE A 894 -18.77 43.49 -17.89
N MET A 895 -19.69 43.41 -16.92
CA MET A 895 -20.16 42.13 -16.37
C MET A 895 -21.03 41.37 -17.38
N THR A 896 -21.91 42.01 -18.15
CA THR A 896 -22.65 41.34 -19.22
C THR A 896 -21.74 40.90 -20.37
N MET A 897 -20.68 41.67 -20.70
CA MET A 897 -19.61 41.23 -21.62
C MET A 897 -18.80 40.05 -21.07
N ALA A 898 -18.42 40.07 -19.79
CA ALA A 898 -17.67 38.97 -19.17
C ALA A 898 -18.51 37.69 -19.07
N ILE A 899 -19.79 37.80 -18.72
CA ILE A 899 -20.73 36.68 -18.61
C ILE A 899 -21.06 36.10 -19.99
N SER A 900 -21.24 36.94 -21.02
CA SER A 900 -21.44 36.46 -22.39
C SER A 900 -20.21 35.74 -22.95
N ARG A 901 -18.98 36.17 -22.59
CA ARG A 901 -17.73 35.49 -22.98
C ARG A 901 -17.53 34.12 -22.33
N ASP A 902 -18.00 33.94 -21.10
CA ASP A 902 -17.84 32.71 -20.31
C ASP A 902 -19.01 31.70 -20.46
N SER A 903 -20.10 32.06 -21.14
CA SER A 903 -21.35 31.26 -21.24
C SER A 903 -21.37 30.16 -22.33
N GLN A 904 -20.23 29.68 -22.81
CA GLN A 904 -20.17 28.69 -23.90
C GLN A 904 -20.23 27.22 -23.42
N GLY A 905 -20.17 26.95 -22.12
CA GLY A 905 -19.90 25.60 -21.59
C GLY A 905 -21.15 24.76 -21.31
N GLY A 906 -22.18 25.35 -20.72
CA GLY A 906 -23.39 24.64 -20.29
C GLY A 906 -23.11 23.40 -19.42
N LEU A 907 -24.08 22.48 -19.39
CA LEU A 907 -23.93 21.22 -18.65
C LEU A 907 -22.81 20.37 -19.31
N PRO A 908 -21.79 19.91 -18.56
CA PRO A 908 -20.55 19.35 -19.14
C PRO A 908 -20.72 17.91 -19.63
N THR A 909 -21.78 17.61 -20.37
CA THR A 909 -22.08 16.26 -20.88
C THR A 909 -20.99 15.75 -21.79
N ASN A 910 -20.49 16.58 -22.71
CA ASN A 910 -19.48 16.16 -23.69
C ASN A 910 -18.17 15.79 -23.00
N THR A 911 -17.74 16.58 -22.01
CA THR A 911 -16.54 16.28 -21.22
C THR A 911 -16.71 15.00 -20.40
N ILE A 912 -17.86 14.79 -19.77
CA ILE A 912 -18.16 13.55 -19.03
C ILE A 912 -18.16 12.34 -19.96
N ALA A 913 -18.74 12.47 -21.17
CA ALA A 913 -18.75 11.41 -22.18
C ALA A 913 -17.33 11.06 -22.66
N ILE A 914 -16.49 12.07 -22.92
CA ILE A 914 -15.10 11.88 -23.34
C ILE A 914 -14.29 11.22 -22.22
N LEU A 915 -14.40 11.69 -20.98
CA LEU A 915 -13.70 11.11 -19.83
C LEU A 915 -14.14 9.66 -19.57
N TYR A 916 -15.42 9.36 -19.72
CA TYR A 916 -15.92 7.99 -19.60
C TYR A 916 -15.44 7.10 -20.75
N GLY A 917 -15.35 7.63 -21.98
CA GLY A 917 -14.74 6.94 -23.11
C GLY A 917 -13.26 6.64 -22.86
N LEU A 918 -12.49 7.60 -22.31
CA LEU A 918 -11.11 7.37 -21.90
C LEU A 918 -10.98 6.31 -20.80
N LEU A 919 -11.91 6.31 -19.84
CA LEU A 919 -11.97 5.28 -18.79
C LEU A 919 -12.18 3.88 -19.39
N GLN A 920 -13.09 3.74 -20.36
CA GLN A 920 -13.30 2.46 -21.06
C GLN A 920 -12.05 2.01 -21.83
N VAL A 921 -11.41 2.93 -22.57
CA VAL A 921 -10.18 2.62 -23.30
C VAL A 921 -9.09 2.19 -22.32
N ALA A 922 -8.95 2.86 -21.17
CA ALA A 922 -7.98 2.46 -20.14
C ALA A 922 -8.25 1.04 -19.62
N MET A 923 -9.51 0.70 -19.32
CA MET A 923 -9.90 -0.64 -18.88
C MET A 923 -9.59 -1.71 -19.94
N ILE A 924 -9.91 -1.47 -21.20
CA ILE A 924 -9.61 -2.40 -22.31
C ILE A 924 -8.09 -2.53 -22.53
N VAL A 925 -7.35 -1.42 -22.45
CA VAL A 925 -5.88 -1.45 -22.57
C VAL A 925 -5.28 -2.25 -21.42
N SER A 926 -5.84 -2.19 -20.22
CA SER A 926 -5.36 -2.95 -19.05
C SER A 926 -5.50 -4.46 -19.23
N SER A 927 -6.62 -4.95 -19.78
CA SER A 927 -6.83 -6.37 -20.06
C SER A 927 -5.96 -6.86 -21.21
N ILE A 928 -5.80 -6.05 -22.26
CA ILE A 928 -4.99 -6.38 -23.45
C ILE A 928 -3.48 -6.42 -23.13
N LEU A 929 -2.98 -5.53 -22.26
CA LEU A 929 -1.56 -5.51 -21.86
C LEU A 929 -1.11 -6.81 -21.20
N VAL A 930 -1.98 -7.43 -20.40
CA VAL A 930 -1.73 -8.76 -19.80
C VAL A 930 -1.49 -9.81 -20.89
N PHE A 931 -2.23 -9.74 -22.01
CA PHE A 931 -2.06 -10.68 -23.12
C PHE A 931 -0.73 -10.47 -23.87
N PHE A 932 -0.40 -9.22 -24.25
CA PHE A 932 0.85 -8.95 -24.99
C PHE A 932 2.09 -9.32 -24.18
N THR A 933 2.06 -9.07 -22.88
CA THR A 933 3.16 -9.43 -21.98
C THR A 933 3.26 -10.94 -21.84
N SER A 934 2.13 -11.64 -21.67
CA SER A 934 2.09 -13.11 -21.61
C SER A 934 2.60 -13.76 -22.91
N ASP A 935 2.20 -13.30 -24.09
CA ASP A 935 2.68 -13.87 -25.36
C ASP A 935 4.21 -13.71 -25.53
N SER A 936 4.74 -12.53 -25.18
CA SER A 936 6.17 -12.26 -25.27
C SER A 936 6.99 -13.17 -24.34
N TYR A 937 6.56 -13.37 -23.09
CA TYR A 937 7.29 -14.23 -22.16
C TYR A 937 7.13 -15.71 -22.48
N THR A 938 5.97 -16.13 -23.01
CA THR A 938 5.74 -17.52 -23.41
C THR A 938 6.76 -17.98 -24.43
N LYS A 939 6.99 -17.19 -25.47
CA LYS A 939 7.98 -17.51 -26.51
C LYS A 939 9.40 -17.70 -25.95
N SER A 940 9.76 -16.94 -24.92
CA SER A 940 11.06 -17.09 -24.25
C SER A 940 11.10 -18.29 -23.31
N LEU A 941 10.00 -18.62 -22.64
CA LEU A 941 9.92 -19.72 -21.66
C LEU A 941 9.89 -21.10 -22.33
N THR A 942 9.28 -21.22 -23.51
CA THR A 942 9.15 -22.52 -24.20
C THR A 942 10.45 -23.03 -24.82
N GLY A 943 11.42 -22.16 -25.13
CA GLY A 943 12.68 -22.61 -25.75
C GLY A 943 13.65 -23.27 -24.78
N VAL A 944 13.66 -22.83 -23.52
CA VAL A 944 14.68 -23.19 -22.52
C VAL A 944 14.70 -24.69 -22.17
N PRO A 945 13.56 -25.36 -21.88
CA PRO A 945 13.55 -26.80 -21.60
C PRO A 945 13.95 -27.66 -22.79
N MET A 946 13.53 -27.29 -23.99
CA MET A 946 13.86 -28.06 -25.19
C MET A 946 15.36 -28.02 -25.48
N ILE A 947 15.98 -26.84 -25.38
CA ILE A 947 17.45 -26.70 -25.52
C ILE A 947 18.17 -27.59 -24.51
N TYR A 948 17.70 -27.63 -23.25
CA TYR A 948 18.28 -28.45 -22.20
C TYR A 948 18.15 -29.95 -22.50
N ILE A 949 16.99 -30.41 -22.98
CA ILE A 949 16.77 -31.81 -23.39
C ILE A 949 17.70 -32.19 -24.54
N LEU A 950 17.78 -31.35 -25.59
CA LEU A 950 18.62 -31.61 -26.76
C LEU A 950 20.10 -31.64 -26.41
N LEU A 951 20.55 -30.75 -25.52
CA LEU A 951 21.92 -30.74 -25.02
C LEU A 951 22.27 -32.09 -24.36
N ARG A 952 21.44 -32.54 -23.42
CA ARG A 952 21.63 -33.82 -22.72
C ARG A 952 21.57 -35.01 -23.67
N GLN A 953 20.70 -34.95 -24.66
CA GLN A 953 20.58 -36.00 -25.65
C GLN A 953 21.83 -36.09 -26.53
N ALA A 954 22.34 -34.96 -27.06
CA ALA A 954 23.57 -34.94 -27.83
C ALA A 954 24.75 -35.51 -27.03
N GLU A 955 24.86 -35.17 -25.75
CA GLU A 955 25.89 -35.67 -24.84
C GLU A 955 25.83 -37.20 -24.64
N VAL A 956 24.63 -37.74 -24.40
CA VAL A 956 24.44 -39.19 -24.26
C VAL A 956 24.76 -39.91 -25.57
N GLN A 957 24.37 -39.34 -26.71
CA GLN A 957 24.63 -39.95 -28.02
C GLN A 957 26.13 -39.99 -28.34
N VAL A 958 26.88 -38.94 -28.01
CA VAL A 958 28.35 -38.88 -28.15
C VAL A 958 29.03 -39.94 -27.27
N THR A 959 28.70 -39.96 -25.97
CA THR A 959 29.28 -40.92 -25.01
C THR A 959 28.97 -42.36 -25.38
N TYR A 960 27.74 -42.63 -25.80
CA TYR A 960 27.31 -43.96 -26.19
C TYR A 960 27.97 -44.44 -27.49
N THR A 961 27.99 -43.60 -28.53
CA THR A 961 28.62 -43.94 -29.82
C THR A 961 30.11 -44.23 -29.63
N GLN A 962 30.83 -43.39 -28.86
CA GLN A 962 32.23 -43.64 -28.56
C GLN A 962 32.43 -44.93 -27.76
N SER A 963 31.52 -45.22 -26.82
CA SER A 963 31.57 -46.47 -26.08
C SER A 963 31.46 -47.68 -27.00
N LEU A 964 30.55 -47.66 -27.98
CA LEU A 964 30.43 -48.75 -28.96
C LEU A 964 31.68 -48.88 -29.83
N VAL A 965 32.28 -47.76 -30.24
CA VAL A 965 33.55 -47.75 -30.98
C VAL A 965 34.66 -48.43 -30.16
N ASN A 966 34.76 -48.13 -28.86
CA ASN A 966 35.71 -48.78 -27.96
C ASN A 966 35.48 -50.31 -27.87
N LEU A 967 34.22 -50.73 -27.73
CA LEU A 967 33.85 -52.15 -27.67
C LEU A 967 34.13 -52.88 -28.98
N TYR A 968 33.80 -52.27 -30.12
CA TYR A 968 34.08 -52.82 -31.44
C TYR A 968 35.59 -53.02 -31.65
N LYS A 969 36.38 -52.01 -31.28
CA LYS A 969 37.84 -52.07 -31.39
C LYS A 969 38.45 -53.17 -30.51
N ALA A 970 37.90 -53.39 -29.32
CA ALA A 970 38.30 -54.50 -28.48
C ALA A 970 37.95 -55.86 -29.10
N SER A 971 36.75 -55.99 -29.69
CA SER A 971 36.31 -57.21 -30.37
C SER A 971 37.20 -57.60 -31.56
N LEU A 972 37.72 -56.61 -32.31
CA LEU A 972 38.65 -56.84 -33.43
C LEU A 972 39.99 -57.45 -32.98
N ASN A 973 40.35 -57.31 -31.70
CA ASN A 973 41.56 -57.91 -31.12
C ASN A 973 41.28 -59.26 -30.41
N ASN A 974 40.15 -59.91 -30.74
CA ASN A 974 39.68 -61.15 -30.13
C ASN A 974 39.43 -61.07 -28.61
N VAL A 975 39.13 -59.86 -28.11
CA VAL A 975 38.68 -59.66 -26.74
C VAL A 975 37.17 -59.46 -26.77
N ASN A 976 36.42 -60.50 -26.42
CA ASN A 976 34.98 -60.44 -26.29
C ASN A 976 34.63 -59.72 -24.98
N ILE A 977 34.51 -58.39 -25.04
CA ILE A 977 34.06 -57.58 -23.91
C ILE A 977 32.55 -57.71 -23.71
N VAL A 978 31.78 -57.83 -24.79
CA VAL A 978 30.31 -57.97 -24.77
C VAL A 978 29.93 -59.23 -25.56
N SER A 979 28.73 -59.75 -25.30
CA SER A 979 28.14 -60.92 -25.98
C SER A 979 27.97 -60.75 -27.50
N LEU A 980 28.04 -59.52 -28.00
CA LEU A 980 27.87 -59.15 -29.41
C LEU A 980 29.13 -59.47 -30.22
N ASN A 981 28.94 -60.01 -31.43
CA ASN A 981 30.07 -60.20 -32.35
C ASN A 981 30.49 -58.86 -33.00
N SER A 982 31.69 -58.84 -33.59
CA SER A 982 32.24 -57.62 -34.21
C SER A 982 31.35 -57.06 -35.32
N THR A 983 30.64 -57.91 -36.05
CA THR A 983 29.74 -57.49 -37.14
C THR A 983 28.47 -56.81 -36.59
N GLU A 984 27.91 -57.34 -35.50
CA GLU A 984 26.77 -56.76 -34.79
C GLU A 984 27.11 -55.43 -34.12
N LEU A 985 28.29 -55.32 -33.50
CA LEU A 985 28.78 -54.06 -32.94
C LEU A 985 28.95 -53.00 -34.02
N PHE A 986 29.53 -53.37 -35.18
CA PHE A 986 29.69 -52.45 -36.29
C PHE A 986 28.33 -51.99 -36.87
N ASN A 987 27.37 -52.90 -37.00
CA ASN A 987 26.01 -52.55 -37.40
C ASN A 987 25.37 -51.57 -36.42
N LYS A 988 25.48 -51.82 -35.10
CA LYS A 988 25.00 -50.89 -34.06
C LYS A 988 25.68 -49.52 -34.16
N ILE A 989 27.01 -49.45 -34.35
CA ILE A 989 27.73 -48.18 -34.55
C ILE A 989 27.18 -47.43 -35.76
N ASN A 990 26.97 -48.14 -36.88
CA ASN A 990 26.44 -47.54 -38.10
C ASN A 990 24.99 -47.06 -37.90
N ASP A 991 24.18 -47.80 -37.15
CA ASP A 991 22.81 -47.40 -36.79
C ASP A 991 22.79 -46.15 -35.90
N MET A 992 23.81 -45.97 -35.05
CA MET A 992 23.95 -44.81 -34.14
C MET A 992 24.43 -43.53 -34.81
N ARG A 993 25.05 -43.63 -36.00
CA ARG A 993 25.58 -42.47 -36.75
C ARG A 993 24.50 -41.43 -37.04
N LYS A 994 23.34 -41.88 -37.53
CA LYS A 994 22.22 -41.00 -37.90
C LYS A 994 21.55 -40.34 -36.67
N PRO A 995 21.22 -41.07 -35.59
CA PRO A 995 20.78 -40.47 -34.32
C PRO A 995 21.74 -39.42 -33.77
N LEU A 996 23.06 -39.70 -33.77
CA LEU A 996 24.08 -38.77 -33.30
C LEU A 996 24.09 -37.47 -34.13
N GLN A 997 24.13 -37.61 -35.47
CA GLN A 997 24.05 -36.47 -36.37
C GLN A 997 22.77 -35.66 -36.12
N THR A 998 21.62 -36.34 -36.03
CA THR A 998 20.32 -35.68 -35.81
C THR A 998 20.28 -34.92 -34.48
N ALA A 999 20.82 -35.51 -33.41
CA ALA A 999 20.86 -34.86 -32.10
C ALA A 999 21.70 -33.58 -32.12
N ILE A 1000 22.83 -33.58 -32.83
CA ILE A 1000 23.71 -32.40 -32.95
C ILE A 1000 23.12 -31.34 -33.87
N ASP A 1001 22.56 -31.75 -35.01
CA ASP A 1001 21.88 -30.83 -35.93
C ASP A 1001 20.67 -30.16 -35.24
N GLU A 1002 19.85 -30.92 -34.52
CA GLU A 1002 18.74 -30.39 -33.71
C GLU A 1002 19.23 -29.47 -32.60
N PHE A 1003 20.34 -29.80 -31.95
CA PHE A 1003 20.93 -28.96 -30.91
C PHE A 1003 21.46 -27.62 -31.46
N VAL A 1004 22.08 -27.60 -32.64
CA VAL A 1004 22.68 -26.38 -33.23
C VAL A 1004 21.63 -25.51 -33.92
N ILE A 1005 20.83 -26.09 -34.81
CA ILE A 1005 19.88 -25.38 -35.70
C ILE A 1005 18.42 -25.81 -35.54
N GLY A 1006 18.11 -26.65 -34.56
CA GLY A 1006 16.78 -27.26 -34.41
C GLY A 1006 15.63 -26.27 -34.39
N SER A 1007 14.55 -26.70 -35.03
CA SER A 1007 13.27 -26.00 -35.04
C SER A 1007 12.14 -27.02 -35.01
N ALA A 1008 11.08 -26.72 -34.25
CA ALA A 1008 9.79 -27.41 -34.36
C ALA A 1008 8.69 -26.37 -34.27
N ASP A 1009 7.63 -26.61 -35.04
CA ASP A 1009 6.40 -25.81 -35.05
C ASP A 1009 6.63 -24.29 -35.21
N GLY A 1010 7.66 -23.92 -35.98
CA GLY A 1010 8.01 -22.52 -36.28
C GLY A 1010 8.75 -21.77 -35.17
N ALA A 1011 9.05 -22.42 -34.03
CA ALA A 1011 9.93 -21.90 -33.00
C ALA A 1011 11.34 -22.50 -33.20
N ASN A 1012 12.33 -21.64 -33.43
CA ASN A 1012 13.73 -22.05 -33.37
C ASN A 1012 14.11 -22.25 -31.90
N TYR A 1013 14.58 -23.44 -31.58
CA TYR A 1013 15.14 -23.78 -30.27
C TYR A 1013 16.58 -24.29 -30.38
N GLY A 1014 17.19 -24.32 -31.57
CA GLY A 1014 18.62 -24.58 -31.68
C GLY A 1014 19.43 -23.51 -30.96
N MET A 1015 20.65 -23.81 -30.53
CA MET A 1015 21.53 -22.86 -29.83
C MET A 1015 21.74 -21.56 -30.60
N MET A 1016 21.72 -21.59 -31.94
CA MET A 1016 21.82 -20.39 -32.79
C MET A 1016 20.65 -19.41 -32.61
N SER A 1017 19.56 -19.84 -31.97
CA SER A 1017 18.39 -19.00 -31.64
C SER A 1017 18.37 -18.50 -30.20
N ALA A 1018 19.36 -18.88 -29.37
CA ALA A 1018 19.44 -18.44 -27.99
C ALA A 1018 19.66 -16.92 -27.93
N THR A 1019 18.68 -16.19 -27.39
CA THR A 1019 18.74 -14.73 -27.23
C THR A 1019 19.31 -14.29 -25.89
N ASN A 1020 19.50 -15.22 -24.95
CA ASN A 1020 19.96 -14.89 -23.62
C ASN A 1020 21.48 -14.65 -23.63
N PRO A 1021 21.97 -13.45 -23.28
CA PRO A 1021 23.39 -13.12 -23.36
C PRO A 1021 24.26 -13.97 -22.42
N THR A 1022 23.71 -14.47 -21.31
CA THR A 1022 24.44 -15.35 -20.39
C THR A 1022 24.68 -16.72 -21.03
N ILE A 1023 23.65 -17.30 -21.66
CA ILE A 1023 23.74 -18.58 -22.35
C ILE A 1023 24.66 -18.45 -23.58
N VAL A 1024 24.45 -17.42 -24.40
CA VAL A 1024 25.30 -17.10 -25.55
C VAL A 1024 26.76 -16.90 -25.13
N ARG A 1025 27.01 -16.18 -24.02
CA ARG A 1025 28.36 -16.01 -23.52
C ARG A 1025 29.02 -17.33 -23.19
N TYR A 1026 28.35 -18.23 -22.44
CA TYR A 1026 28.93 -19.53 -22.12
C TYR A 1026 29.20 -20.39 -23.36
N ILE A 1027 28.30 -20.35 -24.34
CA ILE A 1027 28.43 -21.12 -25.59
C ILE A 1027 29.62 -20.66 -26.44
N PHE A 1028 29.86 -19.35 -26.50
CA PHE A 1028 30.89 -18.73 -27.34
C PHE A 1028 32.10 -18.24 -26.53
N GLU A 1029 32.20 -18.61 -25.25
CA GLU A 1029 33.35 -18.23 -24.43
C GLU A 1029 34.58 -18.95 -24.98
N VAL A 1030 35.47 -18.19 -25.60
CA VAL A 1030 36.69 -18.72 -26.19
C VAL A 1030 37.78 -18.68 -25.12
N GLY A 1031 38.47 -19.81 -24.92
CA GLY A 1031 39.76 -19.78 -24.22
C GLY A 1031 40.80 -19.00 -25.01
N ASN A 1032 42.00 -18.83 -24.46
CA ASN A 1032 43.09 -18.16 -25.17
C ASN A 1032 43.58 -19.06 -26.34
N LEU A 1033 42.98 -18.94 -27.53
CA LEU A 1033 43.33 -19.74 -28.72
C LEU A 1033 44.58 -19.24 -29.46
N LEU A 1034 45.12 -18.07 -29.09
CA LEU A 1034 46.21 -17.38 -29.78
C LEU A 1034 47.59 -17.59 -29.12
N GLU A 1035 47.73 -18.55 -28.21
CA GLU A 1035 49.04 -18.87 -27.63
C GLU A 1035 49.89 -19.69 -28.61
N ASP A 1036 51.13 -19.24 -28.87
CA ASP A 1036 52.01 -19.75 -29.93
C ASP A 1036 52.44 -21.23 -29.80
N ASN A 1037 52.02 -21.96 -28.75
CA ASN A 1037 52.37 -23.37 -28.51
C ASN A 1037 51.28 -24.15 -27.75
N LEU A 1038 50.01 -24.06 -28.16
CA LEU A 1038 48.94 -24.89 -27.57
C LEU A 1038 49.11 -26.36 -27.97
N SER A 1039 49.11 -27.26 -26.98
CA SER A 1039 48.93 -28.70 -27.24
C SER A 1039 47.54 -28.97 -27.82
N PHE A 1040 47.34 -30.07 -28.55
CA PHE A 1040 46.01 -30.44 -29.09
C PHE A 1040 44.95 -30.56 -27.98
N HIS A 1041 45.32 -31.07 -26.81
CA HIS A 1041 44.49 -31.07 -25.61
C HIS A 1041 44.04 -29.66 -25.20
N GLN A 1042 44.98 -28.73 -25.07
CA GLN A 1042 44.67 -27.35 -24.68
C GLN A 1042 43.87 -26.61 -25.75
N TYR A 1043 44.14 -26.89 -27.03
CA TYR A 1043 43.36 -26.36 -28.14
C TYR A 1043 41.91 -26.82 -28.05
N MET A 1044 41.67 -28.13 -27.93
CA MET A 1044 40.32 -28.72 -27.82
C MET A 1044 39.56 -28.21 -26.60
N LYS A 1045 40.23 -28.05 -25.46
CA LYS A 1045 39.63 -27.48 -24.24
C LYS A 1045 39.28 -26.00 -24.35
N ASN A 1046 40.06 -25.24 -25.11
CA ASN A 1046 39.85 -23.81 -25.31
C ASN A 1046 38.83 -23.51 -26.43
N LEU A 1047 38.38 -24.52 -27.17
CA LEU A 1047 37.30 -24.36 -28.13
C LEU A 1047 36.00 -23.97 -27.41
N PRO A 1048 35.19 -23.09 -28.01
CA PRO A 1048 33.81 -22.88 -27.58
C PRO A 1048 33.07 -24.22 -27.50
N ASP A 1049 32.29 -24.43 -26.44
CA ASP A 1049 31.68 -25.73 -26.12
C ASP A 1049 30.79 -26.29 -27.26
N MET A 1050 30.20 -25.42 -28.10
CA MET A 1050 29.45 -25.83 -29.30
C MET A 1050 30.36 -26.33 -30.42
N ILE A 1051 31.51 -25.66 -30.62
CA ILE A 1051 32.53 -26.12 -31.56
C ILE A 1051 33.12 -27.42 -31.05
N PHE A 1052 33.38 -27.53 -29.74
CA PHE A 1052 33.88 -28.75 -29.11
C PHE A 1052 32.97 -29.96 -29.37
N LEU A 1053 31.64 -29.87 -29.15
CA LEU A 1053 30.71 -30.98 -29.44
C LEU A 1053 30.67 -31.35 -30.92
N ASN A 1054 30.62 -30.34 -31.80
CA ASN A 1054 30.60 -30.60 -33.23
C ASN A 1054 31.92 -31.23 -33.70
N THR A 1055 33.05 -30.82 -33.13
CA THR A 1055 34.36 -31.42 -33.41
C THR A 1055 34.45 -32.84 -32.84
N LEU A 1056 33.92 -33.12 -31.65
CA LEU A 1056 33.83 -34.48 -31.12
C LEU A 1056 33.03 -35.39 -32.05
N TYR A 1057 31.89 -34.92 -32.55
CA TYR A 1057 31.11 -35.66 -33.54
C TYR A 1057 31.85 -35.89 -34.84
N GLN A 1058 32.48 -34.86 -35.41
CA GLN A 1058 33.27 -35.01 -36.64
C GLN A 1058 34.38 -36.03 -36.45
N LEU A 1059 35.09 -35.99 -35.32
CA LEU A 1059 36.13 -36.95 -34.99
C LEU A 1059 35.57 -38.38 -34.84
N ILE A 1060 34.43 -38.55 -34.18
CA ILE A 1060 33.75 -39.86 -34.07
C ILE A 1060 33.32 -40.35 -35.45
N ASP A 1061 32.75 -39.49 -36.29
CA ASP A 1061 32.28 -39.85 -37.63
C ASP A 1061 33.45 -40.25 -38.55
N GLU A 1062 34.54 -39.47 -38.53
CA GLU A 1062 35.79 -39.78 -39.25
C GLU A 1062 36.39 -41.10 -38.75
N THR A 1063 36.39 -41.33 -37.43
CA THR A 1063 36.84 -42.59 -36.83
C THR A 1063 36.00 -43.77 -37.36
N ILE A 1064 34.67 -43.63 -37.39
CA ILE A 1064 33.76 -44.66 -37.92
C ILE A 1064 34.03 -44.91 -39.40
N ILE A 1065 34.16 -43.86 -40.23
CA ILE A 1065 34.47 -43.97 -41.66
C ILE A 1065 35.82 -44.65 -41.88
N SER A 1066 36.84 -44.30 -41.09
CA SER A 1066 38.17 -44.91 -41.17
C SER A 1066 38.10 -46.44 -40.97
N TYR A 1067 37.25 -46.90 -40.04
CA TYR A 1067 36.98 -48.31 -39.82
C TYR A 1067 36.23 -48.98 -40.97
N MET A 1068 35.49 -48.24 -41.80
CA MET A 1068 34.81 -48.77 -42.99
C MET A 1068 35.75 -48.98 -44.19
N VAL A 1069 36.84 -48.19 -44.30
CA VAL A 1069 37.60 -48.07 -45.57
C VAL A 1069 38.83 -49.00 -45.67
N ASN A 1070 39.73 -49.08 -44.67
CA ASN A 1070 40.70 -50.19 -44.43
C ASN A 1070 41.88 -49.83 -43.47
N ASP A 1071 42.32 -50.88 -42.78
CA ASP A 1071 43.45 -51.11 -41.86
C ASP A 1071 43.55 -50.32 -40.53
N SER A 1072 43.21 -51.07 -39.48
CA SER A 1072 43.13 -50.82 -38.03
C SER A 1072 44.26 -50.05 -37.32
N LYS A 1073 45.37 -49.72 -37.99
CA LYS A 1073 46.59 -49.25 -37.32
C LYS A 1073 46.69 -47.74 -37.12
N ASN A 1074 46.06 -46.91 -37.96
CA ASN A 1074 46.16 -45.45 -37.86
C ASN A 1074 45.10 -44.80 -36.93
N SER A 1075 44.04 -45.50 -36.55
CA SER A 1075 42.97 -44.97 -35.68
C SER A 1075 43.22 -45.16 -34.19
N ALA A 1076 44.41 -45.59 -33.78
CA ALA A 1076 44.79 -45.74 -32.37
C ALA A 1076 44.84 -44.38 -31.65
N ASP A 1077 45.46 -43.40 -32.27
CA ASP A 1077 45.68 -42.08 -31.68
C ASP A 1077 44.39 -41.25 -31.61
N GLU A 1078 43.51 -41.35 -32.61
CA GLU A 1078 42.21 -40.66 -32.66
C GLU A 1078 41.26 -41.15 -31.56
N VAL A 1079 41.15 -42.47 -31.38
CA VAL A 1079 40.32 -43.09 -30.33
C VAL A 1079 40.87 -42.77 -28.94
N LEU A 1080 42.20 -42.75 -28.78
CA LEU A 1080 42.83 -42.35 -27.53
C LEU A 1080 42.44 -40.92 -27.15
N ILE A 1081 42.56 -39.98 -28.09
CA ILE A 1081 42.22 -38.58 -27.83
C ILE A 1081 40.72 -38.42 -27.58
N LEU A 1082 39.84 -39.08 -28.34
CA LEU A 1082 38.39 -39.06 -28.10
C LEU A 1082 38.04 -39.57 -26.71
N ASN A 1083 38.66 -40.67 -26.27
CA ASN A 1083 38.43 -41.23 -24.93
C ASN A 1083 38.90 -40.26 -23.84
N HIS A 1084 40.08 -39.68 -23.99
CA HIS A 1084 40.60 -38.66 -23.07
C HIS A 1084 39.66 -37.45 -22.98
N LEU A 1085 39.20 -36.93 -24.12
CA LEU A 1085 38.35 -35.74 -24.17
C LEU A 1085 36.99 -35.98 -23.51
N ILE A 1086 36.39 -37.15 -23.74
CA ILE A 1086 35.10 -37.53 -23.15
C ILE A 1086 35.25 -37.86 -21.66
N GLU A 1087 36.32 -38.55 -21.24
CA GLU A 1087 36.55 -38.89 -19.83
C GLU A 1087 36.85 -37.65 -18.97
N GLN A 1088 37.72 -36.76 -19.46
CA GLN A 1088 38.30 -35.69 -18.64
C GLN A 1088 37.55 -34.36 -18.72
N HIS A 1089 36.84 -34.06 -19.84
CA HIS A 1089 36.27 -32.72 -20.05
C HIS A 1089 34.76 -32.66 -20.19
N ILE A 1090 34.06 -33.74 -20.53
CA ILE A 1090 32.61 -33.67 -20.81
C ILE A 1090 31.80 -33.25 -19.56
N ASP A 1091 32.21 -33.71 -18.37
CA ASP A 1091 31.51 -33.45 -17.10
C ASP A 1091 31.66 -31.99 -16.62
N ASP A 1092 32.86 -31.42 -16.79
CA ASP A 1092 33.16 -30.03 -16.42
C ASP A 1092 32.45 -29.03 -17.35
N VAL A 1093 32.20 -29.43 -18.59
CA VAL A 1093 31.54 -28.59 -19.58
C VAL A 1093 30.02 -28.58 -19.41
N TYR A 1094 29.37 -29.69 -19.05
CA TYR A 1094 27.90 -29.78 -19.13
C TYR A 1094 27.15 -29.71 -17.81
N ASP A 1095 27.41 -30.64 -16.88
CA ASP A 1095 26.66 -30.72 -15.63
C ASP A 1095 26.95 -29.53 -14.71
N LYS A 1096 28.24 -29.16 -14.61
CA LYS A 1096 28.69 -28.07 -13.74
C LYS A 1096 28.45 -26.68 -14.34
N ARG A 1097 28.57 -26.52 -15.68
CA ARG A 1097 28.54 -25.20 -16.33
C ARG A 1097 27.18 -24.83 -16.93
N TYR A 1098 26.40 -25.76 -17.50
CA TYR A 1098 25.14 -25.42 -18.18
C TYR A 1098 23.86 -25.61 -17.34
N ALA A 1099 23.74 -26.67 -16.54
CA ALA A 1099 22.49 -26.95 -15.82
C ALA A 1099 22.05 -25.81 -14.86
N PRO A 1100 22.92 -25.21 -14.02
CA PRO A 1100 22.51 -24.13 -13.12
C PRO A 1100 22.08 -22.84 -13.83
N PRO A 1101 22.76 -22.37 -14.90
CA PRO A 1101 22.29 -21.24 -15.69
C PRO A 1101 20.91 -21.44 -16.34
N TYR A 1102 20.61 -22.59 -16.94
CA TYR A 1102 19.30 -22.82 -17.57
C TYR A 1102 18.17 -22.76 -16.54
N LYS A 1103 18.36 -23.36 -15.37
CA LYS A 1103 17.42 -23.28 -14.24
C LYS A 1103 17.21 -21.85 -13.75
N ARG A 1104 18.30 -21.10 -13.53
CA ARG A 1104 18.25 -19.70 -13.09
C ARG A 1104 17.56 -18.81 -14.12
N VAL A 1105 17.80 -19.05 -15.42
CA VAL A 1105 17.16 -18.34 -16.52
C VAL A 1105 15.66 -18.60 -16.52
N MET A 1106 15.24 -19.86 -16.36
CA MET A 1106 13.84 -20.25 -16.23
C MET A 1106 13.15 -19.53 -15.05
N GLU A 1107 13.69 -19.63 -13.84
CA GLU A 1107 13.14 -18.98 -12.64
C GLU A 1107 13.06 -17.45 -12.81
N THR A 1108 14.07 -16.84 -13.43
CA THR A 1108 14.09 -15.41 -13.70
C THR A 1108 12.99 -14.99 -14.67
N TYR A 1109 12.75 -15.74 -15.75
CA TYR A 1109 11.69 -15.43 -16.70
C TYR A 1109 10.30 -15.66 -16.11
N ILE A 1110 10.12 -16.72 -15.30
CA ILE A 1110 8.88 -16.99 -14.57
C ILE A 1110 8.56 -15.80 -13.65
N ASN A 1111 9.50 -15.39 -12.80
CA ASN A 1111 9.28 -14.28 -11.87
C ASN A 1111 9.02 -12.95 -12.60
N LYS A 1112 9.76 -12.65 -13.68
CA LYS A 1112 9.54 -11.46 -14.51
C LYS A 1112 8.17 -11.47 -15.19
N SER A 1113 7.68 -12.63 -15.63
CA SER A 1113 6.36 -12.75 -16.25
C SER A 1113 5.25 -12.46 -15.23
N ILE A 1114 5.29 -13.10 -14.06
CA ILE A 1114 4.31 -12.91 -12.98
C ILE A 1114 4.31 -11.45 -12.52
N MET A 1115 5.50 -10.87 -12.30
CA MET A 1115 5.62 -9.47 -11.90
C MET A 1115 5.00 -8.53 -12.95
N SER A 1116 5.29 -8.75 -14.24
CA SER A 1116 4.72 -7.94 -15.32
C SER A 1116 3.19 -8.03 -15.37
N ILE A 1117 2.63 -9.24 -15.26
CA ILE A 1117 1.17 -9.48 -15.28
C ILE A 1117 0.46 -8.72 -14.16
N VAL A 1118 1.08 -8.59 -12.98
CA VAL A 1118 0.48 -7.90 -11.83
C VAL A 1118 0.75 -6.39 -11.86
N LEU A 1119 1.95 -5.98 -12.26
CA LEU A 1119 2.39 -4.59 -12.18
C LEU A 1119 1.67 -3.69 -13.19
N TYR A 1120 1.49 -4.13 -14.43
CA TYR A 1120 0.85 -3.29 -15.45
C TYR A 1120 -0.62 -2.95 -15.13
N PRO A 1121 -1.48 -3.89 -14.72
CA PRO A 1121 -2.83 -3.58 -14.25
C PRO A 1121 -2.84 -2.62 -13.05
N LEU A 1122 -1.94 -2.78 -12.08
CA LEU A 1122 -1.87 -1.90 -10.91
C LEU A 1122 -1.60 -0.44 -11.30
N VAL A 1123 -0.68 -0.20 -12.24
CA VAL A 1123 -0.38 1.15 -12.73
C VAL A 1123 -1.60 1.75 -13.45
N LEU A 1124 -2.32 0.96 -14.24
CA LEU A 1124 -3.52 1.42 -14.96
C LEU A 1124 -4.69 1.68 -14.01
N ILE A 1125 -4.90 0.85 -12.99
CA ILE A 1125 -5.90 1.07 -11.93
C ILE A 1125 -5.68 2.42 -11.26
N ALA A 1126 -4.43 2.84 -11.00
CA ALA A 1126 -4.16 4.15 -10.44
C ALA A 1126 -4.63 5.30 -11.36
N ILE A 1127 -4.46 5.15 -12.68
CA ILE A 1127 -4.97 6.11 -13.68
C ILE A 1127 -6.49 6.10 -13.72
N GLU A 1128 -7.12 4.92 -13.68
CA GLU A 1128 -8.58 4.77 -13.65
C GLU A 1128 -9.20 5.39 -12.40
N ILE A 1129 -8.57 5.25 -11.22
CA ILE A 1129 -9.00 5.88 -9.97
C ILE A 1129 -9.00 7.41 -10.13
N ILE A 1130 -8.00 7.99 -10.79
CA ILE A 1130 -7.95 9.42 -11.05
C ILE A 1130 -9.11 9.84 -11.97
N LEU A 1131 -9.34 9.11 -13.07
CA LEU A 1131 -10.41 9.39 -14.01
C LEU A 1131 -11.80 9.30 -13.35
N ILE A 1132 -12.07 8.25 -12.56
CA ILE A 1132 -13.36 8.09 -11.89
C ILE A 1132 -13.60 9.18 -10.84
N VAL A 1133 -12.57 9.58 -10.08
CA VAL A 1133 -12.69 10.68 -9.11
C VAL A 1133 -13.05 11.98 -9.82
N ILE A 1134 -12.45 12.25 -11.00
CA ILE A 1134 -12.78 13.43 -11.81
C ILE A 1134 -14.24 13.35 -12.29
N ILE A 1135 -14.68 12.21 -12.85
CA ILE A 1135 -16.06 12.01 -13.33
C ILE A 1135 -17.08 12.19 -12.20
N ILE A 1136 -16.87 11.54 -11.05
CA ILE A 1136 -17.76 11.63 -9.88
C ILE A 1136 -17.81 13.06 -9.37
N ASN A 1137 -16.67 13.77 -9.32
CA ASN A 1137 -16.64 15.16 -8.89
C ASN A 1137 -17.46 16.05 -9.84
N MET A 1138 -17.33 15.86 -11.16
CA MET A 1138 -18.13 16.60 -12.14
C MET A 1138 -19.63 16.32 -12.01
N LEU A 1139 -20.03 15.05 -11.86
CA LEU A 1139 -21.43 14.67 -11.63
C LEU A 1139 -21.97 15.24 -10.31
N ASN A 1140 -21.15 15.26 -9.25
CA ASN A 1140 -21.53 15.87 -7.99
C ASN A 1140 -21.68 17.39 -8.11
N GLN A 1141 -20.85 18.07 -8.91
CA GLN A 1141 -21.06 19.49 -9.23
C GLN A 1141 -22.40 19.72 -9.93
N VAL A 1142 -22.76 18.90 -10.93
CA VAL A 1142 -24.08 18.99 -11.59
C VAL A 1142 -25.23 18.82 -10.59
N ARG A 1143 -25.11 17.86 -9.66
CA ARG A 1143 -26.08 17.63 -8.58
C ARG A 1143 -26.21 18.84 -7.67
N LEU A 1144 -25.09 19.43 -7.24
CA LEU A 1144 -25.07 20.62 -6.38
C LEU A 1144 -25.66 21.84 -7.09
N THR A 1145 -25.32 22.05 -8.36
CA THR A 1145 -25.89 23.15 -9.16
C THR A 1145 -27.39 23.00 -9.31
N THR A 1146 -27.89 21.79 -9.57
CA THR A 1146 -29.33 21.54 -9.68
C THR A 1146 -30.07 21.79 -8.37
N ARG A 1147 -29.53 21.34 -7.23
CA ARG A 1147 -30.09 21.64 -5.90
C ARG A 1147 -30.08 23.12 -5.58
N PHE A 1148 -29.00 23.81 -5.93
CA PHE A 1148 -28.89 25.25 -5.76
C PHE A 1148 -29.96 25.98 -6.57
N VAL A 1149 -30.12 25.65 -7.85
CA VAL A 1149 -31.15 26.25 -8.72
C VAL A 1149 -32.57 25.99 -8.22
N LEU A 1150 -32.85 24.86 -7.59
CA LEU A 1150 -34.15 24.63 -6.95
C LEU A 1150 -34.29 25.44 -5.65
N SER A 1151 -33.21 25.61 -4.89
CA SER A 1151 -33.23 26.39 -3.63
C SER A 1151 -33.42 27.89 -3.84
N THR A 1152 -33.04 28.43 -5.02
CA THR A 1152 -33.24 29.85 -5.34
C THR A 1152 -34.72 30.23 -5.50
N LEU A 1153 -35.63 29.26 -5.65
CA LEU A 1153 -37.08 29.50 -5.60
C LEU A 1153 -37.54 30.17 -4.30
N SER A 1154 -36.76 30.05 -3.22
CA SER A 1154 -37.02 30.76 -1.96
C SER A 1154 -36.92 32.29 -2.07
N PHE A 1155 -36.31 32.85 -3.13
CA PHE A 1155 -36.30 34.30 -3.35
C PHE A 1155 -37.57 34.83 -4.02
N ILE A 1156 -38.44 33.94 -4.49
CA ILE A 1156 -39.74 34.26 -5.10
C ILE A 1156 -40.81 34.17 -4.02
N ASP A 1157 -41.90 34.93 -4.17
CA ASP A 1157 -43.04 34.83 -3.28
C ASP A 1157 -43.54 33.37 -3.18
N SER A 1158 -43.53 32.86 -1.95
CA SER A 1158 -43.93 31.51 -1.58
C SER A 1158 -45.34 31.11 -2.07
N SER A 1159 -46.24 32.09 -2.22
CA SER A 1159 -47.58 31.90 -2.77
C SER A 1159 -47.55 31.44 -4.24
N VAL A 1160 -46.62 31.97 -5.04
CA VAL A 1160 -46.47 31.66 -6.48
C VAL A 1160 -45.84 30.29 -6.67
N VAL A 1161 -44.90 29.91 -5.80
CA VAL A 1161 -44.21 28.61 -5.86
C VAL A 1161 -45.16 27.48 -5.48
N THR A 1162 -45.97 27.66 -4.43
CA THR A 1162 -46.92 26.64 -3.93
C THR A 1162 -48.12 26.43 -4.85
N GLN A 1163 -48.54 27.45 -5.59
CA GLN A 1163 -49.63 27.34 -6.58
C GLN A 1163 -49.20 26.64 -7.88
N SER A 1164 -47.89 26.56 -8.16
CA SER A 1164 -47.37 25.89 -9.36
C SER A 1164 -47.11 24.40 -9.13
N GLN A 1165 -47.96 23.55 -9.71
CA GLN A 1165 -47.81 22.09 -9.64
C GLN A 1165 -46.48 21.60 -10.24
N GLU A 1166 -46.00 22.25 -11.32
CA GLU A 1166 -44.72 21.89 -11.96
C GLU A 1166 -43.52 22.13 -11.02
N LEU A 1167 -43.52 23.23 -10.25
CA LEU A 1167 -42.45 23.56 -9.31
C LEU A 1167 -42.49 22.67 -8.06
N SER A 1168 -43.68 22.36 -7.56
CA SER A 1168 -43.87 21.41 -6.45
C SER A 1168 -43.34 20.01 -6.81
N ASN A 1169 -43.63 19.52 -8.03
CA ASN A 1169 -43.11 18.24 -8.51
C ASN A 1169 -41.58 18.24 -8.60
N LEU A 1170 -40.97 19.33 -9.06
CA LEU A 1170 -39.50 19.45 -9.11
C LEU A 1170 -38.86 19.41 -7.71
N LEU A 1171 -39.45 20.11 -6.74
CA LEU A 1171 -38.99 20.09 -5.33
C LEU A 1171 -39.14 18.70 -4.68
N ALA A 1172 -40.14 17.93 -5.09
CA ALA A 1172 -40.32 16.52 -4.69
C ALA A 1172 -39.33 15.56 -5.40
N GLY A 1173 -38.52 16.04 -6.34
CA GLY A 1173 -37.55 15.24 -7.10
C GLY A 1173 -38.13 14.56 -8.35
N GLN A 1174 -39.31 14.98 -8.80
CA GLN A 1174 -39.97 14.47 -10.00
C GLN A 1174 -39.75 15.43 -11.18
N PHE A 1175 -38.86 15.05 -12.08
CA PHE A 1175 -38.49 15.85 -13.24
C PHE A 1175 -39.25 15.40 -14.50
N TYR A 1176 -40.58 15.41 -14.48
CA TYR A 1176 -41.44 15.06 -15.63
C TYR A 1176 -42.36 16.23 -15.98
N ALA A 1177 -42.56 16.48 -17.28
CA ALA A 1177 -43.63 17.35 -17.76
C ALA A 1177 -44.90 16.48 -17.88
N ASP A 1178 -45.84 16.62 -16.96
CA ASP A 1178 -47.14 15.96 -17.06
C ASP A 1178 -48.11 16.89 -17.81
N ASP A 1179 -48.18 16.77 -19.14
CA ASP A 1179 -49.13 17.54 -19.97
C ASP A 1179 -50.60 17.18 -19.66
N LYS A 1180 -50.88 16.18 -18.80
CA LYS A 1180 -52.23 15.67 -18.51
C LYS A 1180 -52.58 15.53 -17.02
N GLY A 1181 -51.88 16.19 -16.10
CA GLY A 1181 -52.33 16.55 -14.74
C GLY A 1181 -53.07 15.52 -13.85
N ARG A 1182 -53.07 14.22 -14.18
CA ARG A 1182 -53.96 13.22 -13.56
C ARG A 1182 -53.24 12.28 -12.59
N SER A 1183 -51.91 12.24 -12.59
CA SER A 1183 -51.14 11.27 -11.81
C SER A 1183 -50.61 11.78 -10.46
N THR A 1184 -50.56 13.11 -10.27
CA THR A 1184 -49.66 13.76 -9.29
C THR A 1184 -50.34 14.24 -8.01
N SER A 1185 -51.65 14.49 -7.98
CA SER A 1185 -52.35 14.94 -6.76
C SER A 1185 -52.31 13.89 -5.64
N ARG A 1186 -52.43 12.60 -5.98
CA ARG A 1186 -52.31 11.49 -5.02
C ARG A 1186 -50.91 11.35 -4.42
N ILE A 1187 -49.86 11.75 -5.14
CA ILE A 1187 -48.48 11.48 -4.75
C ILE A 1187 -47.93 12.60 -3.87
N VAL A 1188 -48.23 13.87 -4.20
CA VAL A 1188 -47.91 15.01 -3.32
C VAL A 1188 -48.60 14.84 -1.98
N ILE A 1189 -49.89 14.45 -1.96
CA ILE A 1189 -50.67 14.13 -0.75
C ILE A 1189 -49.99 13.04 0.11
N ASN A 1190 -49.35 12.04 -0.51
CA ASN A 1190 -48.71 10.95 0.21
C ASN A 1190 -47.31 11.29 0.75
N SER A 1191 -46.62 12.29 0.20
CA SER A 1191 -45.29 12.71 0.64
C SER A 1191 -45.28 13.84 1.67
N VAL A 1192 -46.36 14.62 1.77
CA VAL A 1192 -46.50 15.72 2.73
C VAL A 1192 -46.38 15.28 4.22
N PRO A 1193 -46.82 14.08 4.65
CA PRO A 1193 -46.70 13.63 6.05
C PRO A 1193 -45.26 13.50 6.55
N ASP A 1194 -44.29 13.29 5.66
CA ASP A 1194 -42.87 13.17 6.00
C ASP A 1194 -42.20 14.53 6.30
N PHE A 1195 -42.89 15.64 6.01
CA PHE A 1195 -42.32 17.00 6.07
C PHE A 1195 -43.16 17.99 6.91
N SER A 1196 -44.29 17.55 7.46
CA SER A 1196 -45.18 18.34 8.31
C SER A 1196 -45.24 17.76 9.72
N SER A 1197 -44.96 18.58 10.74
CA SER A 1197 -45.19 18.22 12.15
C SER A 1197 -46.65 18.34 12.59
N GLU A 1198 -47.53 18.84 11.72
CA GLU A 1198 -48.93 19.12 12.02
C GLU A 1198 -49.88 18.10 11.36
N VAL A 1199 -51.05 17.92 11.98
CA VAL A 1199 -52.12 17.04 11.48
C VAL A 1199 -52.76 17.67 10.26
N ILE A 1200 -52.63 17.01 9.11
CA ILE A 1200 -53.21 17.51 7.86
C ILE A 1200 -54.59 16.88 7.65
N VAL A 1201 -55.58 17.74 7.47
CA VAL A 1201 -56.97 17.38 7.23
C VAL A 1201 -57.24 17.49 5.73
N LEU A 1202 -57.40 16.35 5.05
CA LEU A 1202 -57.74 16.30 3.64
C LEU A 1202 -59.23 16.04 3.46
N ILE A 1203 -59.93 16.99 2.85
CA ILE A 1203 -61.33 16.80 2.46
C ILE A 1203 -61.35 16.26 1.03
N GLY A 1204 -61.71 14.99 0.88
CA GLY A 1204 -61.89 14.35 -0.42
C GLY A 1204 -63.02 14.98 -1.22
N LYS A 1205 -63.03 14.77 -2.54
CA LYS A 1205 -64.12 15.23 -3.43
C LYS A 1205 -65.48 14.60 -3.08
N ASP A 1206 -65.47 13.50 -2.33
CA ASP A 1206 -66.62 12.83 -1.74
C ASP A 1206 -67.02 13.40 -0.35
N LYS A 1207 -66.44 14.53 0.06
CA LYS A 1207 -66.62 15.20 1.36
C LYS A 1207 -66.18 14.36 2.56
N ARG A 1208 -65.40 13.30 2.37
CA ARG A 1208 -64.82 12.53 3.48
C ARG A 1208 -63.56 13.21 3.99
N ILE A 1209 -63.45 13.31 5.30
CA ILE A 1209 -62.34 13.94 6.00
C ILE A 1209 -61.32 12.86 6.34
N HIS A 1210 -60.13 12.94 5.76
CA HIS A 1210 -59.00 12.06 6.07
C HIS A 1210 -58.01 12.81 6.95
N TYR A 1211 -57.75 12.27 8.14
CA TYR A 1211 -56.74 12.77 9.06
C TYR A 1211 -55.43 12.04 8.79
N ILE A 1212 -54.37 12.76 8.44
CA ILE A 1212 -53.03 12.20 8.31
C ILE A 1212 -52.16 12.80 9.42
N ILE A 1213 -51.72 11.94 10.34
CA ILE A 1213 -50.89 12.31 11.49
C ILE A 1213 -49.43 12.05 11.09
N GLY A 1214 -48.60 13.10 11.05
CA GLY A 1214 -47.16 12.97 10.90
C GLY A 1214 -46.56 12.34 12.17
N CYS A 1215 -45.76 11.28 12.01
CA CYS A 1215 -45.08 10.64 13.13
C CYS A 1215 -43.82 11.48 13.49
N PRO A 1216 -43.62 11.89 14.75
CA PRO A 1216 -42.39 12.57 15.13
C PRO A 1216 -41.22 11.58 15.02
N VAL A 1217 -40.29 11.85 14.11
CA VAL A 1217 -39.08 11.05 13.92
C VAL A 1217 -38.18 11.24 15.15
N MET A 1218 -37.89 10.14 15.86
CA MET A 1218 -36.81 10.05 16.88
C MET A 1218 -35.43 10.18 16.25
#